data_AF-A0A139RB99-F1
#
_entry.id   AF-A0A139RB99-F1
#
_cell.length_a   1.000
_cell.length_b   1.000
_cell.length_c   1.000
_cell.angle_alpha   90.00
_cell.angle_beta   90.00
_cell.angle_gamma   90.00
#
_symmetry.space_group_name_H-M   'P 1'
#
loop_
_entity.id
_entity.type
_entity.pdbx_description
1 polymer ?
#
loop_
_entity_poly.entity_id
_entity_poly.type
_entity_poly.pdbx_seq_one_letter_code
_entity_poly.pdbx_strand_id
1 'polypeptide(L)'
;MDKAKLEKKVSKKTYKVAQEANGGSRKKKFLRAAKQSVERVSNQQASSTAHQDDTLSDIARTKNQYQDIQIQGKRIKTIGKYSGKLGQGVVKSSYGLGNRFYNKAKGRGFTRTPREFSWEGKLSRQIQAYRKRLAASKTGKAAKKARKVYRFGSKPIKAIIKNPFGFKAYLIAFGLLLFLAILGIGSSGITRQDEFDMNDTWLYISKLDREKSNDKVDYWTKIDDPLLYLNYKYDDISDKLRIDGNKYLSQNNRGKLYLDTLWKNLNGDKDNLKTMEDLYTKNDLYKLSEDELEEYKELLEIARDSGKYMLLQELDNPFYTEDQLESEAPLQIIERFGYKTKKEIFNGSVLQATGGQTLLAVLDGKVEVNGNDIEISDENSKFLYKNVDTIRYKTGDHVKSGDIIGKVASEGNQTVYYQKLEPDRSNKKDKDGNVEKSWTYVNVGFYFQRVEYTQATSVVSSIETSGEKGKRARAFAEAIKKNIPEATDEGIAAVLGGYDIESSITFKRYETDYLTNNQFDKIAKEPTAENLVGNWDAFQAMYPNLRLNKKEYMVNGLHYIGIGIGQFTGPRALSLWNFAKDMNGDIWSAEVQTKFLLEADDPIRREAFKRIVTSTASVEALAEDFLNAWLGVPGNKLLERQTAARQWLNFLKNKGGGSTGVSSQQVPAEYKDKLPYGLPTDQAILEGQGYPGNAYTLGNCTWYVYNRFAQIGIGIYPYLGNANQWVDSGQAQGYEISTTPKPGSAVVFMNGVAGASPIYGHLGFCEYVNSDGSFLISEMNFAGLYLMTWRTLTPQLGIYFVTPK
;
A
#
# COMPACT_ATOMS: atom_id res chain seq x y z
N MET A 1 10.63 -39.32 55.18
CA MET A 1 9.75 -38.27 54.60
C MET A 1 10.30 -36.84 54.72
N ASP A 2 11.59 -36.60 55.01
CA ASP A 2 12.11 -35.24 55.27
C ASP A 2 13.00 -34.60 54.19
N LYS A 3 13.47 -35.37 53.19
CA LYS A 3 14.38 -34.84 52.15
C LYS A 3 13.66 -33.88 51.17
N ALA A 4 12.44 -34.22 50.75
CA ALA A 4 11.62 -33.38 49.87
C ALA A 4 11.12 -32.09 50.54
N LYS A 5 10.92 -32.10 51.87
CA LYS A 5 10.59 -30.89 52.64
C LYS A 5 11.79 -29.97 52.75
N LEU A 6 13.00 -30.51 52.90
CA LEU A 6 14.24 -29.74 52.96
C LEU A 6 14.57 -29.09 51.61
N GLU A 7 14.46 -29.82 50.50
CA GLU A 7 14.68 -29.30 49.13
C GLU A 7 13.67 -28.20 48.75
N LYS A 8 12.40 -28.36 49.15
CA LYS A 8 11.38 -27.31 48.97
C LYS A 8 11.66 -26.05 49.81
N LYS A 9 12.30 -26.20 50.98
CA LYS A 9 12.68 -25.09 51.87
C LYS A 9 13.89 -24.34 51.32
N VAL A 10 14.88 -25.05 50.78
CA VAL A 10 16.07 -24.48 50.12
C VAL A 10 15.67 -23.77 48.83
N SER A 11 14.90 -24.43 47.95
CA SER A 11 14.34 -23.82 46.72
C SER A 11 13.53 -22.55 46.99
N LYS A 12 12.67 -22.54 48.02
CA LYS A 12 11.95 -21.33 48.44
C LYS A 12 12.87 -20.21 48.94
N LYS A 13 13.98 -20.55 49.60
CA LYS A 13 14.95 -19.59 50.12
C LYS A 13 15.77 -18.98 48.98
N THR A 14 16.22 -19.80 48.03
CA THR A 14 16.92 -19.35 46.81
C THR A 14 16.01 -18.52 45.91
N TYR A 15 14.74 -18.90 45.76
CA TYR A 15 13.72 -18.13 45.03
C TYR A 15 13.38 -16.79 45.72
N LYS A 16 13.37 -16.74 47.06
CA LYS A 16 13.20 -15.49 47.83
C LYS A 16 14.39 -14.54 47.67
N VAL A 17 15.60 -15.07 47.73
CA VAL A 17 16.83 -14.28 47.55
C VAL A 17 16.94 -13.76 46.11
N ALA A 18 16.59 -14.57 45.10
CA ALA A 18 16.50 -14.15 43.70
C ALA A 18 15.36 -13.12 43.46
N GLN A 19 14.22 -13.25 44.16
CA GLN A 19 13.17 -12.24 44.13
C GLN A 19 13.59 -10.94 44.80
N GLU A 20 14.36 -10.97 45.90
CA GLU A 20 14.82 -9.78 46.61
C GLU A 20 15.94 -9.04 45.86
N ALA A 21 16.83 -9.77 45.15
CA ALA A 21 17.79 -9.19 44.21
C ALA A 21 17.13 -8.54 42.98
N ASN A 22 16.01 -9.10 42.50
CA ASN A 22 15.20 -8.55 41.37
C ASN A 22 14.09 -7.57 41.80
N GLY A 23 14.12 -7.01 43.02
CA GLY A 23 13.20 -5.94 43.44
C GLY A 23 11.81 -6.38 43.96
N GLY A 24 11.64 -7.66 44.31
CA GLY A 24 10.44 -8.26 44.91
C GLY A 24 9.49 -8.97 43.93
N SER A 25 8.45 -9.64 44.44
CA SER A 25 7.41 -10.30 43.62
C SER A 25 6.57 -9.29 42.84
N ARG A 26 5.91 -9.70 41.73
CA ARG A 26 5.03 -8.84 40.90
C ARG A 26 4.03 -8.02 41.75
N LYS A 27 3.47 -8.64 42.81
CA LYS A 27 2.55 -7.99 43.76
C LYS A 27 3.24 -6.93 44.64
N LYS A 28 4.50 -7.18 45.06
CA LYS A 28 5.33 -6.22 45.82
C LYS A 28 5.82 -5.06 44.96
N LYS A 29 6.13 -5.30 43.67
CA LYS A 29 6.47 -4.25 42.70
C LYS A 29 5.26 -3.35 42.41
N PHE A 30 4.09 -3.94 42.23
CA PHE A 30 2.82 -3.23 42.09
C PHE A 30 2.48 -2.38 43.34
N LEU A 31 2.63 -2.93 44.54
CA LEU A 31 2.42 -2.20 45.79
C LEU A 31 3.46 -1.09 46.04
N ARG A 32 4.71 -1.24 45.58
CA ARG A 32 5.71 -0.16 45.62
C ARG A 32 5.38 0.96 44.63
N ALA A 33 4.95 0.62 43.42
CA ALA A 33 4.53 1.60 42.42
C ALA A 33 3.29 2.38 42.88
N ALA A 34 2.33 1.69 43.50
CA ALA A 34 1.14 2.31 44.10
C ALA A 34 1.46 3.16 45.34
N LYS A 35 2.46 2.76 46.15
CA LYS A 35 2.90 3.56 47.30
C LYS A 35 3.71 4.79 46.88
N GLN A 36 4.54 4.67 45.85
CA GLN A 36 5.31 5.79 45.28
C GLN A 36 4.43 6.79 44.52
N SER A 37 3.32 6.36 43.91
CA SER A 37 2.36 7.28 43.30
C SER A 37 1.59 8.08 44.36
N VAL A 38 1.23 7.46 45.48
CA VAL A 38 0.56 8.14 46.61
C VAL A 38 1.50 9.13 47.33
N GLU A 39 2.76 8.77 47.57
CA GLU A 39 3.76 9.66 48.20
C GLU A 39 4.20 10.84 47.29
N ARG A 40 4.10 10.69 45.95
CA ARG A 40 4.37 11.81 45.01
C ARG A 40 3.22 12.81 44.93
N VAL A 41 1.97 12.34 45.03
CA VAL A 41 0.79 13.21 45.04
C VAL A 41 0.73 14.03 46.34
N SER A 42 1.20 13.50 47.48
CA SER A 42 1.24 14.28 48.73
C SER A 42 2.35 15.34 48.76
N ASN A 43 3.47 15.13 48.08
CA ASN A 43 4.59 16.08 48.07
C ASN A 43 4.42 17.25 47.08
N GLN A 44 3.42 17.21 46.18
CA GLN A 44 3.05 18.33 45.32
C GLN A 44 2.14 19.36 46.01
N GLN A 45 1.73 19.13 47.27
CA GLN A 45 0.68 19.91 47.93
C GLN A 45 1.21 20.98 48.90
N ALA A 46 2.52 21.21 48.99
CA ALA A 46 3.12 22.17 49.93
C ALA A 46 4.00 23.21 49.22
N SER A 47 3.39 24.20 48.58
CA SER A 47 3.96 25.56 48.37
C SER A 47 3.03 26.45 47.55
N SER A 48 1.95 26.95 48.15
CA SER A 48 1.27 28.13 47.57
C SER A 48 0.70 29.02 48.67
N THR A 49 1.61 29.69 49.37
CA THR A 49 1.33 30.92 50.12
C THR A 49 2.52 31.84 49.95
N ALA A 50 2.47 32.70 48.94
CA ALA A 50 3.14 34.01 48.90
C ALA A 50 2.70 34.76 47.64
N HIS A 51 2.15 35.95 47.86
CA HIS A 51 1.68 36.89 46.87
C HIS A 51 2.84 37.76 46.33
N GLN A 52 2.59 38.33 45.14
CA GLN A 52 3.09 39.62 44.62
C GLN A 52 4.50 39.71 43.99
N ASP A 53 4.49 40.39 42.83
CA ASP A 53 5.51 41.06 42.02
C ASP A 53 6.58 40.31 41.19
N ASP A 54 6.65 40.78 39.92
CA ASP A 54 7.81 40.93 39.02
C ASP A 54 8.65 39.72 38.58
N THR A 55 8.01 38.61 38.21
CA THR A 55 8.68 37.52 37.48
C THR A 55 7.83 36.94 36.34
N LEU A 56 7.31 37.81 35.47
CA LEU A 56 6.57 37.40 34.26
C LEU A 56 7.47 37.09 33.04
N SER A 57 8.77 36.82 33.25
CA SER A 57 9.69 36.32 32.23
C SER A 57 10.10 34.85 32.39
N ASP A 58 9.81 34.20 33.53
CA ASP A 58 10.25 32.82 33.79
C ASP A 58 9.11 31.77 33.87
N ILE A 59 7.85 32.18 33.66
CA ILE A 59 6.69 31.26 33.63
C ILE A 59 6.36 30.78 32.20
N ALA A 60 7.11 31.23 31.19
CA ALA A 60 7.22 30.55 29.89
C ALA A 60 8.28 29.43 29.88
N ARG A 61 9.02 29.26 30.99
CA ARG A 61 10.08 28.26 31.16
C ARG A 61 9.56 27.02 31.90
N THR A 62 8.44 26.45 31.46
CA THR A 62 7.96 25.14 32.00
C THR A 62 7.11 24.35 30.99
N LYS A 63 7.52 24.35 29.71
CA LYS A 63 7.04 23.38 28.70
C LYS A 63 8.16 22.41 28.25
N ASN A 64 9.37 22.54 28.82
CA ASN A 64 10.61 21.88 28.40
C ASN A 64 11.32 21.08 29.51
N GLN A 65 10.60 20.41 30.42
CA GLN A 65 11.25 19.50 31.36
C GLN A 65 10.49 18.19 31.45
N TYR A 66 10.78 17.26 30.53
CA TYR A 66 10.67 15.83 30.81
C TYR A 66 11.55 15.01 29.85
N GLN A 67 12.87 15.11 29.99
CA GLN A 67 13.81 14.05 29.64
C GLN A 67 15.03 14.15 30.57
N ASP A 68 15.03 13.31 31.61
CA ASP A 68 16.19 12.60 32.17
C ASP A 68 15.87 12.05 33.57
N ILE A 69 15.82 10.73 33.73
CA ILE A 69 16.13 10.07 35.00
C ILE A 69 17.03 8.86 34.73
N GLN A 70 18.30 9.14 34.46
CA GLN A 70 19.39 8.31 34.97
C GLN A 70 19.94 8.94 36.25
N ILE A 71 19.21 8.84 37.38
CA ILE A 71 19.80 8.99 38.72
C ILE A 71 19.10 8.00 39.67
N GLN A 72 19.63 6.77 39.76
CA GLN A 72 19.40 5.92 40.93
C GLN A 72 20.64 5.96 41.83
N GLY A 73 20.46 6.50 43.04
CA GLY A 73 21.42 6.34 44.13
C GLY A 73 21.41 7.52 45.10
N LYS A 74 20.94 7.28 46.33
CA LYS A 74 20.91 8.20 47.49
C LYS A 74 19.72 9.19 47.55
N ARG A 75 18.58 8.74 48.13
CA ARG A 75 17.72 9.51 49.09
C ARG A 75 16.42 8.73 49.45
N ILE A 76 16.56 7.59 50.13
CA ILE A 76 15.41 6.83 50.71
C ILE A 76 15.59 6.72 52.23
N LYS A 77 15.50 7.81 53.00
CA LYS A 77 15.62 7.66 54.48
C LYS A 77 14.82 8.57 55.43
N THR A 78 13.86 9.39 54.99
CA THR A 78 13.26 10.37 55.96
C THR A 78 11.72 10.44 56.04
N ILE A 79 10.94 9.83 55.15
CA ILE A 79 9.47 10.03 55.13
C ILE A 79 8.74 8.77 55.63
N GLY A 80 9.00 8.38 56.88
CA GLY A 80 8.46 7.17 57.48
C GLY A 80 8.07 7.31 58.94
N LYS A 81 7.65 8.51 59.38
CA LYS A 81 7.30 8.76 60.79
C LYS A 81 5.92 9.37 61.09
N TYR A 82 5.04 9.61 60.11
CA TYR A 82 3.68 10.07 60.41
C TYR A 82 2.62 9.34 59.59
N SER A 83 2.14 8.25 60.16
CA SER A 83 0.89 7.59 59.78
C SER A 83 -0.09 7.71 60.94
N GLY A 84 -1.22 8.40 60.75
CA GLY A 84 -2.29 8.34 61.73
C GLY A 84 -3.35 9.42 61.56
N LYS A 85 -4.54 8.99 61.11
CA LYS A 85 -5.85 9.64 61.29
C LYS A 85 -6.02 11.04 60.67
N LEU A 86 -6.81 11.11 59.60
CA LEU A 86 -8.08 11.84 59.57
C LEU A 86 -8.76 11.65 58.21
N GLY A 87 -9.96 11.08 58.27
CA GLY A 87 -10.88 11.01 57.14
C GLY A 87 -11.82 12.22 57.12
N GLN A 88 -12.53 12.33 56.00
CA GLN A 88 -13.53 13.33 55.62
C GLN A 88 -12.99 14.68 55.15
N GLY A 89 -13.11 14.87 53.82
CA GLY A 89 -13.08 16.20 53.20
C GLY A 89 -12.11 16.35 52.04
N VAL A 90 -12.37 15.72 50.88
CA VAL A 90 -12.19 16.37 49.56
C VAL A 90 -13.14 15.69 48.55
N VAL A 91 -14.28 16.34 48.34
CA VAL A 91 -15.05 16.29 47.09
C VAL A 91 -14.76 17.63 46.41
N LYS A 92 -14.16 17.60 45.21
CA LYS A 92 -14.10 18.63 44.12
C LYS A 92 -12.69 18.95 43.58
N SER A 93 -12.55 18.64 42.27
CA SER A 93 -11.99 19.51 41.21
C SER A 93 -10.48 19.67 41.02
N SER A 94 -9.92 18.96 40.04
CA SER A 94 -8.74 19.38 39.26
C SER A 94 -8.99 19.48 37.74
N TYR A 95 -10.25 19.35 37.29
CA TYR A 95 -10.62 19.29 35.86
C TYR A 95 -11.07 20.66 35.29
N GLY A 96 -10.35 21.75 35.57
CA GLY A 96 -10.85 23.09 35.24
C GLY A 96 -9.86 24.22 35.05
N LEU A 97 -8.54 24.01 35.00
CA LEU A 97 -7.58 25.13 34.95
C LEU A 97 -7.08 25.45 33.52
N GLY A 98 -6.83 24.43 32.68
CA GLY A 98 -6.35 24.65 31.30
C GLY A 98 -7.36 25.37 30.39
N ASN A 99 -8.62 24.93 30.38
CA ASN A 99 -9.68 25.55 29.57
C ASN A 99 -10.02 26.99 29.97
N ARG A 100 -9.70 27.39 31.21
CA ARG A 100 -10.03 28.72 31.72
C ARG A 100 -8.92 29.73 31.46
N PHE A 101 -7.67 29.27 31.32
CA PHE A 101 -6.55 30.10 30.86
C PHE A 101 -6.65 30.44 29.37
N TYR A 102 -7.09 29.48 28.54
CA TYR A 102 -7.33 29.68 27.10
C TYR A 102 -8.38 30.78 26.81
N ASN A 103 -9.45 30.87 27.60
CA ASN A 103 -10.49 31.90 27.42
C ASN A 103 -10.13 33.26 28.03
N LYS A 104 -9.25 33.29 29.05
CA LYS A 104 -8.70 34.52 29.62
C LYS A 104 -7.74 35.21 28.64
N ALA A 105 -6.95 34.44 27.88
CA ALA A 105 -6.07 34.96 26.83
C ALA A 105 -6.83 35.49 25.58
N LYS A 106 -8.07 35.02 25.34
CA LYS A 106 -8.94 35.49 24.24
C LYS A 106 -10.01 36.52 24.65
N GLY A 107 -9.90 37.13 25.85
CA GLY A 107 -10.78 38.21 26.31
C GLY A 107 -12.21 37.80 26.67
N ARG A 108 -12.51 36.51 26.83
CA ARG A 108 -13.87 35.96 27.01
C ARG A 108 -14.19 35.47 28.43
N GLY A 109 -13.36 35.83 29.40
CA GLY A 109 -13.54 35.48 30.82
C GLY A 109 -13.26 34.02 31.16
N PHE A 110 -13.35 33.67 32.45
CA PHE A 110 -12.91 32.38 33.03
C PHE A 110 -13.95 31.26 32.88
N THR A 111 -14.50 31.08 31.67
CA THR A 111 -15.57 30.11 31.37
C THR A 111 -15.02 28.83 30.73
N ARG A 112 -15.78 27.72 30.83
CA ARG A 112 -15.37 26.36 30.38
C ARG A 112 -15.83 26.15 28.92
N THR A 113 -14.94 25.70 28.04
CA THR A 113 -15.27 25.33 26.65
C THR A 113 -16.40 24.28 26.64
N PRO A 114 -17.49 24.48 25.88
CA PRO A 114 -18.52 23.48 25.68
C PRO A 114 -17.91 22.16 25.16
N ARG A 115 -18.44 21.03 25.63
CA ARG A 115 -17.92 19.67 25.34
C ARG A 115 -17.98 19.30 23.85
N GLU A 116 -18.61 20.11 23.03
CA GLU A 116 -18.70 19.96 21.56
C GLU A 116 -17.51 20.58 20.81
N PHE A 117 -16.56 21.21 21.49
CA PHE A 117 -15.40 21.86 20.85
C PHE A 117 -14.04 21.43 21.43
N SER A 118 -13.99 20.40 22.30
CA SER A 118 -12.73 19.81 22.78
C SER A 118 -12.33 18.58 21.95
N TRP A 119 -11.04 18.22 21.91
CA TRP A 119 -10.54 16.99 21.28
C TRP A 119 -11.27 15.73 21.80
N GLU A 120 -11.48 15.61 23.11
CA GLU A 120 -12.33 14.55 23.71
C GLU A 120 -13.82 14.61 23.27
N GLY A 121 -14.31 15.81 22.98
CA GLY A 121 -15.65 16.11 22.49
C GLY A 121 -15.88 15.73 21.03
N LYS A 122 -14.88 15.97 20.18
CA LYS A 122 -14.81 15.51 18.79
C LYS A 122 -14.72 13.98 18.75
N LEU A 123 -13.81 13.39 19.54
CA LEU A 123 -13.63 11.94 19.67
C LEU A 123 -14.89 11.23 20.18
N SER A 124 -15.54 11.76 21.22
CA SER A 124 -16.76 11.14 21.77
C SER A 124 -17.97 11.23 20.84
N ARG A 125 -18.10 12.31 20.04
CA ARG A 125 -19.13 12.42 19.00
C ARG A 125 -18.88 11.47 17.83
N GLN A 126 -17.63 11.30 17.43
CA GLN A 126 -17.23 10.35 16.38
C GLN A 126 -17.51 8.90 16.80
N ILE A 127 -17.16 8.51 18.02
CA ILE A 127 -17.47 7.17 18.58
C ILE A 127 -18.99 6.97 18.69
N GLN A 128 -19.76 8.01 19.05
CA GLN A 128 -21.23 7.94 19.07
C GLN A 128 -21.84 7.84 17.66
N ALA A 129 -21.30 8.54 16.67
CA ALA A 129 -21.74 8.49 15.28
C ALA A 129 -21.45 7.11 14.67
N TYR A 130 -20.27 6.54 14.91
CA TYR A 130 -19.89 5.17 14.56
C TYR A 130 -20.86 4.14 15.17
N ARG A 131 -21.16 4.25 16.46
CA ARG A 131 -22.12 3.35 17.14
C ARG A 131 -23.55 3.48 16.60
N LYS A 132 -23.99 4.68 16.21
CA LYS A 132 -25.30 4.90 15.57
C LYS A 132 -25.34 4.30 14.15
N ARG A 133 -24.27 4.44 13.36
CA ARG A 133 -24.14 3.84 12.00
C ARG A 133 -24.15 2.30 12.08
N LEU A 134 -23.40 1.71 13.01
CA LEU A 134 -23.41 0.26 13.28
C LEU A 134 -24.78 -0.28 13.71
N ALA A 135 -25.48 0.43 14.60
CA ALA A 135 -26.81 0.03 15.07
C ALA A 135 -27.90 0.13 13.98
N ALA A 136 -27.70 0.96 12.96
CA ALA A 136 -28.63 1.16 11.84
C ALA A 136 -28.38 0.21 10.66
N SER A 137 -27.18 -0.35 10.52
CA SER A 137 -26.79 -1.27 9.43
C SER A 137 -27.57 -2.59 9.43
N LYS A 138 -27.72 -3.23 8.25
CA LYS A 138 -28.27 -4.59 8.13
C LYS A 138 -27.42 -5.61 8.91
N THR A 139 -26.12 -5.38 9.07
CA THR A 139 -25.19 -6.16 9.90
C THR A 139 -25.53 -6.08 11.40
N GLY A 140 -25.89 -4.88 11.89
CA GLY A 140 -26.43 -4.66 13.24
C GLY A 140 -27.82 -5.28 13.47
N LYS A 141 -28.62 -5.43 12.40
CA LYS A 141 -29.92 -6.12 12.42
C LYS A 141 -29.79 -7.64 12.24
N ALA A 142 -28.79 -8.13 11.51
CA ALA A 142 -28.46 -9.56 11.32
C ALA A 142 -27.80 -10.14 12.59
N ALA A 143 -26.94 -9.38 13.26
CA ALA A 143 -26.45 -9.67 14.62
C ALA A 143 -27.58 -9.72 15.68
N LYS A 144 -28.78 -9.23 15.33
CA LYS A 144 -30.00 -9.35 16.15
C LYS A 144 -30.75 -10.67 15.92
N LYS A 145 -30.55 -11.35 14.78
CA LYS A 145 -31.16 -12.66 14.44
C LYS A 145 -30.24 -13.84 14.73
N ALA A 146 -28.92 -13.68 14.64
CA ALA A 146 -27.91 -14.66 15.12
C ALA A 146 -27.85 -14.79 16.66
N ARG A 147 -28.83 -14.23 17.37
CA ARG A 147 -28.84 -14.02 18.84
C ARG A 147 -29.47 -15.16 19.65
N LYS A 148 -29.58 -16.36 19.10
CA LYS A 148 -30.12 -17.51 19.86
C LYS A 148 -29.06 -18.36 20.55
N VAL A 149 -27.77 -18.22 20.21
CA VAL A 149 -26.67 -18.94 20.87
C VAL A 149 -25.50 -18.00 21.13
N TYR A 150 -25.65 -17.15 22.16
CA TYR A 150 -24.59 -16.62 23.04
C TYR A 150 -25.25 -15.56 23.93
N ARG A 151 -25.84 -16.01 25.04
CA ARG A 151 -26.57 -15.16 25.97
C ARG A 151 -25.76 -15.01 27.25
N PHE A 152 -24.68 -14.22 27.23
CA PHE A 152 -24.05 -13.72 28.47
C PHE A 152 -23.29 -12.37 28.33
N GLY A 153 -23.77 -11.43 27.48
CA GLY A 153 -23.08 -10.14 27.26
C GLY A 153 -23.95 -8.88 27.08
N SER A 154 -25.27 -8.91 27.25
CA SER A 154 -26.14 -7.81 26.77
C SER A 154 -27.18 -7.27 27.78
N LYS A 155 -26.81 -7.17 29.07
CA LYS A 155 -27.60 -6.44 30.09
C LYS A 155 -26.94 -5.24 30.81
N PRO A 156 -25.66 -4.85 30.64
CA PRO A 156 -25.10 -3.72 31.41
C PRO A 156 -25.32 -2.30 30.82
N ILE A 157 -25.65 -2.14 29.54
CA ILE A 157 -25.59 -0.82 28.86
C ILE A 157 -26.75 0.13 29.25
N LYS A 158 -27.95 -0.38 29.58
CA LYS A 158 -29.07 0.48 30.02
C LYS A 158 -28.85 1.16 31.38
N ALA A 159 -27.84 0.76 32.16
CA ALA A 159 -27.60 1.30 33.50
C ALA A 159 -26.85 2.64 33.50
N ILE A 160 -26.04 2.92 32.47
CA ILE A 160 -25.20 4.15 32.41
C ILE A 160 -26.04 5.41 32.21
N ILE A 161 -27.15 5.30 31.46
CA ILE A 161 -28.04 6.44 31.18
C ILE A 161 -28.86 6.82 32.42
N LYS A 162 -29.11 5.87 33.34
CA LYS A 162 -29.94 6.11 34.53
C LYS A 162 -29.16 6.38 35.81
N ASN A 163 -27.92 5.90 35.97
CA ASN A 163 -27.13 6.16 37.16
C ASN A 163 -25.62 6.25 36.85
N PRO A 164 -25.09 7.46 36.59
CA PRO A 164 -23.67 7.67 36.24
C PRO A 164 -22.69 7.37 37.39
N PHE A 165 -23.15 7.02 38.59
CA PHE A 165 -22.32 6.73 39.77
C PHE A 165 -22.44 5.28 40.29
N GLY A 166 -23.15 4.40 39.58
CA GLY A 166 -23.29 2.99 39.97
C GLY A 166 -22.07 2.13 39.61
N PHE A 167 -21.79 1.09 40.41
CA PHE A 167 -20.66 0.15 40.25
C PHE A 167 -20.46 -0.41 38.82
N LYS A 168 -21.54 -0.53 38.02
CA LYS A 168 -21.50 -0.98 36.61
C LYS A 168 -21.05 0.10 35.61
N ALA A 169 -21.28 1.38 35.90
CA ALA A 169 -20.73 2.49 35.10
C ALA A 169 -19.22 2.64 35.38
N TYR A 170 -18.80 2.36 36.62
CA TYR A 170 -17.39 2.22 37.00
C TYR A 170 -16.67 1.12 36.22
N LEU A 171 -17.29 -0.06 36.00
CA LEU A 171 -16.70 -1.14 35.20
C LEU A 171 -16.54 -0.79 33.71
N ILE A 172 -17.39 0.08 33.16
CA ILE A 172 -17.32 0.52 31.75
C ILE A 172 -16.33 1.68 31.59
N ALA A 173 -16.26 2.60 32.55
CA ALA A 173 -15.16 3.57 32.65
C ALA A 173 -13.82 2.87 32.90
N PHE A 174 -13.80 1.76 33.65
CA PHE A 174 -12.66 0.90 33.85
C PHE A 174 -12.27 0.14 32.57
N GLY A 175 -13.22 -0.28 31.74
CA GLY A 175 -12.96 -0.82 30.40
C GLY A 175 -12.40 0.22 29.42
N LEU A 176 -12.85 1.48 29.52
CA LEU A 176 -12.31 2.61 28.75
C LEU A 176 -10.94 3.06 29.28
N LEU A 177 -10.70 2.93 30.58
CA LEU A 177 -9.38 3.10 31.20
C LEU A 177 -8.44 1.92 30.88
N LEU A 178 -8.96 0.71 30.71
CA LEU A 178 -8.22 -0.45 30.19
C LEU A 178 -7.89 -0.25 28.71
N PHE A 179 -8.81 0.28 27.92
CA PHE A 179 -8.57 0.72 26.54
C PHE A 179 -7.54 1.85 26.47
N LEU A 180 -7.60 2.83 27.38
CA LEU A 180 -6.56 3.85 27.55
C LEU A 180 -5.26 3.27 28.13
N ALA A 181 -5.28 2.14 28.84
CA ALA A 181 -4.09 1.46 29.33
C ALA A 181 -3.42 0.61 28.23
N ILE A 182 -4.21 -0.03 27.36
CA ILE A 182 -3.78 -0.68 26.10
C ILE A 182 -3.25 0.39 25.13
N LEU A 183 -3.84 1.58 25.12
CA LEU A 183 -3.34 2.78 24.44
C LEU A 183 -2.35 3.62 25.27
N GLY A 184 -1.85 3.14 26.41
CA GLY A 184 -0.73 3.76 27.14
C GLY A 184 -0.94 5.19 27.70
N ILE A 185 -2.08 5.51 28.33
CA ILE A 185 -2.35 6.82 28.95
C ILE A 185 -2.39 6.76 30.50
N GLY A 186 -2.08 5.62 31.14
CA GLY A 186 -2.15 5.60 32.62
C GLY A 186 -1.35 4.57 33.41
N SER A 187 -0.68 3.58 32.81
CA SER A 187 -0.08 2.51 33.62
C SER A 187 0.99 1.69 32.92
N SER A 188 2.15 2.27 32.66
CA SER A 188 3.48 1.63 32.67
C SER A 188 4.46 2.60 32.02
N GLY A 189 5.73 2.56 32.45
CA GLY A 189 6.82 3.24 31.74
C GLY A 189 7.11 2.51 30.43
N ILE A 190 6.17 2.59 29.49
CA ILE A 190 6.28 2.09 28.12
C ILE A 190 6.70 3.28 27.26
N THR A 191 7.92 3.23 26.74
CA THR A 191 8.46 4.22 25.83
C THR A 191 7.95 3.91 24.43
N ARG A 192 7.22 4.83 23.80
CA ARG A 192 6.89 4.71 22.37
C ARG A 192 8.04 5.24 21.54
N GLN A 193 8.04 4.89 20.24
CA GLN A 193 8.81 5.66 19.29
C GLN A 193 8.27 7.10 19.30
N ASP A 194 9.13 8.09 19.59
CA ASP A 194 8.73 9.48 19.43
C ASP A 194 8.60 9.83 17.94
N GLU A 195 7.94 10.96 17.66
CA GLU A 195 7.61 11.38 16.29
C GLU A 195 8.84 11.51 15.38
N PHE A 196 10.00 11.89 15.93
CA PHE A 196 11.22 12.06 15.16
C PHE A 196 11.92 10.73 14.86
N ASP A 197 11.87 9.79 15.80
CA ASP A 197 12.35 8.42 15.56
C ASP A 197 11.45 7.67 14.55
N MET A 198 10.13 7.92 14.58
CA MET A 198 9.21 7.45 13.54
C MET A 198 9.56 8.05 12.18
N ASN A 199 9.86 9.35 12.13
CA ASN A 199 10.27 10.06 10.93
C ASN A 199 11.60 9.53 10.37
N ASP A 200 12.59 9.29 11.23
CA ASP A 200 13.88 8.70 10.86
C ASP A 200 13.73 7.26 10.35
N THR A 201 12.87 6.45 10.99
CA THR A 201 12.55 5.09 10.52
C THR A 201 11.87 5.11 9.16
N TRP A 202 10.95 6.06 8.93
CA TRP A 202 10.33 6.27 7.63
C TRP A 202 11.37 6.61 6.56
N LEU A 203 12.26 7.57 6.84
CA LEU A 203 13.36 7.92 5.95
C LEU A 203 14.24 6.72 5.64
N TYR A 204 14.58 5.91 6.64
CA TYR A 204 15.40 4.73 6.47
C TYR A 204 14.77 3.68 5.54
N ILE A 205 13.49 3.36 5.74
CA ILE A 205 12.78 2.39 4.88
C ILE A 205 12.63 2.96 3.46
N SER A 206 12.31 4.25 3.32
CA SER A 206 12.23 4.90 1.99
C SER A 206 13.58 4.91 1.26
N LYS A 207 14.70 4.97 1.99
CA LYS A 207 16.04 4.84 1.43
C LYS A 207 16.29 3.44 0.90
N LEU A 208 15.96 2.40 1.68
CA LEU A 208 16.10 1.01 1.25
C LEU A 208 15.31 0.74 -0.02
N ASP A 209 14.08 1.23 -0.10
CA ASP A 209 13.25 1.22 -1.31
C ASP A 209 14.03 1.70 -2.54
N ARG A 210 14.64 2.90 -2.48
CA ARG A 210 15.39 3.47 -3.61
C ARG A 210 16.72 2.75 -3.87
N GLU A 211 17.43 2.31 -2.83
CA GLU A 211 18.70 1.60 -2.97
C GLU A 211 18.55 0.24 -3.63
N LYS A 212 17.45 -0.47 -3.33
CA LYS A 212 17.16 -1.83 -3.83
C LYS A 212 16.38 -1.83 -5.14
N SER A 213 15.76 -0.70 -5.51
CA SER A 213 15.13 -0.52 -6.82
C SER A 213 16.14 -0.62 -7.96
N ASN A 214 15.70 -1.20 -9.07
CA ASN A 214 16.46 -1.46 -10.28
C ASN A 214 15.53 -1.51 -11.50
N ASP A 215 16.05 -1.93 -12.66
CA ASP A 215 15.32 -2.05 -13.92
C ASP A 215 14.16 -3.05 -13.90
N LYS A 216 14.17 -4.00 -12.95
CA LYS A 216 13.14 -5.05 -12.82
C LYS A 216 12.10 -4.77 -11.75
N VAL A 217 12.44 -3.97 -10.73
CA VAL A 217 11.53 -3.67 -9.61
C VAL A 217 11.78 -2.26 -9.10
N ASP A 218 10.71 -1.48 -8.99
CA ASP A 218 10.71 -0.15 -8.37
C ASP A 218 9.91 -0.20 -7.07
N TYR A 219 10.60 -0.24 -5.92
CA TYR A 219 10.04 -0.52 -4.60
C TYR A 219 9.44 0.70 -3.93
N TRP A 220 8.14 0.72 -3.69
CA TRP A 220 7.47 1.72 -2.85
C TRP A 220 6.72 0.99 -1.74
N THR A 221 7.46 0.61 -0.69
CA THR A 221 6.90 -0.06 0.48
C THR A 221 5.77 0.78 1.06
N LYS A 222 4.67 0.13 1.49
CA LYS A 222 3.61 0.78 2.28
C LYS A 222 4.09 1.03 3.71
N ILE A 223 5.00 1.98 3.90
CA ILE A 223 5.82 2.16 5.14
C ILE A 223 4.99 2.33 6.41
N ASP A 224 3.80 2.92 6.32
CA ASP A 224 2.91 3.06 7.47
C ASP A 224 2.62 1.72 8.18
N ASP A 225 2.45 0.64 7.42
CA ASP A 225 2.04 -0.65 7.97
C ASP A 225 3.15 -1.26 8.85
N PRO A 226 4.42 -1.37 8.39
CA PRO A 226 5.52 -1.76 9.27
C PRO A 226 5.77 -0.74 10.37
N LEU A 227 5.58 0.55 10.13
CA LEU A 227 5.80 1.59 11.14
C LEU A 227 4.77 1.51 12.28
N LEU A 228 3.50 1.24 11.98
CA LEU A 228 2.45 1.03 12.97
C LEU A 228 2.73 -0.21 13.82
N TYR A 229 3.17 -1.31 13.20
CA TYR A 229 3.59 -2.52 13.90
C TYR A 229 4.81 -2.24 14.80
N LEU A 230 5.82 -1.56 14.28
CA LEU A 230 7.02 -1.17 15.02
C LEU A 230 6.66 -0.33 16.24
N ASN A 231 5.74 0.63 16.11
CA ASN A 231 5.28 1.44 17.21
C ASN A 231 4.50 0.62 18.26
N TYR A 232 3.67 -0.33 17.82
CA TYR A 232 2.98 -1.28 18.71
C TYR A 232 3.97 -2.17 19.49
N LYS A 233 5.07 -2.58 18.86
CA LYS A 233 6.11 -3.45 19.42
C LYS A 233 7.36 -2.73 19.92
N TYR A 234 7.32 -1.40 20.05
CA TYR A 234 8.54 -0.61 20.17
C TYR A 234 9.35 -0.96 21.42
N ASP A 235 8.71 -1.11 22.59
CA ASP A 235 9.41 -1.48 23.82
C ASP A 235 10.01 -2.88 23.74
N ASP A 236 9.23 -3.86 23.29
CA ASP A 236 9.69 -5.25 23.16
C ASP A 236 10.92 -5.32 22.24
N ILE A 237 10.88 -4.58 21.13
CA ILE A 237 11.98 -4.48 20.18
C ILE A 237 13.17 -3.74 20.80
N SER A 238 12.93 -2.58 21.42
CA SER A 238 13.97 -1.72 21.97
C SER A 238 14.73 -2.40 23.11
N ASP A 239 14.02 -3.07 24.01
CA ASP A 239 14.60 -3.84 25.11
C ASP A 239 15.39 -5.05 24.61
N LYS A 240 14.80 -5.82 23.67
CA LYS A 240 15.43 -7.01 23.11
C LYS A 240 16.69 -6.67 22.33
N LEU A 241 16.67 -5.59 21.56
CA LEU A 241 17.81 -5.14 20.76
C LEU A 241 18.80 -4.30 21.58
N ARG A 242 18.42 -3.82 22.77
CA ARG A 242 19.21 -2.88 23.58
C ARG A 242 19.52 -1.60 22.81
N ILE A 243 18.47 -0.96 22.30
CA ILE A 243 18.56 0.30 21.57
C ILE A 243 19.04 1.41 22.51
N ASP A 244 20.02 2.20 22.06
CA ASP A 244 20.46 3.42 22.74
C ASP A 244 19.39 4.50 22.55
N GLY A 245 18.73 4.90 23.65
CA GLY A 245 17.66 5.90 23.64
C GLY A 245 18.10 7.30 23.18
N ASN A 246 19.41 7.58 23.12
CA ASN A 246 19.95 8.84 22.60
C ASN A 246 20.07 8.85 21.07
N LYS A 247 19.72 7.75 20.38
CA LYS A 247 19.88 7.57 18.93
C LYS A 247 18.61 7.00 18.32
N TYR A 248 18.27 7.41 17.09
CA TYR A 248 17.14 6.81 16.38
C TYR A 248 17.34 5.32 16.13
N LEU A 249 16.24 4.61 15.96
CA LEU A 249 16.25 3.17 15.74
C LEU A 249 17.16 2.81 14.56
N SER A 250 17.10 3.58 13.47
CA SER A 250 17.93 3.34 12.28
C SER A 250 19.41 3.68 12.47
N GLN A 251 19.74 4.52 13.44
CA GLN A 251 21.11 4.91 13.80
C GLN A 251 21.78 3.90 14.74
N ASN A 252 21.00 3.01 15.34
CA ASN A 252 21.50 1.89 16.13
C ASN A 252 21.84 0.71 15.21
N ASN A 253 23.05 0.14 15.29
CA ASN A 253 23.44 -1.00 14.42
C ASN A 253 22.44 -2.16 14.45
N ARG A 254 21.87 -2.48 15.62
CA ARG A 254 20.88 -3.55 15.78
C ARG A 254 19.49 -3.16 15.30
N GLY A 255 19.08 -1.91 15.52
CA GLY A 255 17.82 -1.39 15.00
C GLY A 255 17.86 -1.32 13.47
N LYS A 256 18.96 -0.81 12.92
CA LYS A 256 19.26 -0.84 11.48
C LYS A 256 19.15 -2.25 10.89
N LEU A 257 19.82 -3.24 11.49
CA LEU A 257 19.74 -4.64 11.06
C LEU A 257 18.30 -5.18 11.11
N TYR A 258 17.54 -4.80 12.13
CA TYR A 258 16.12 -5.17 12.25
C TYR A 258 15.30 -4.58 11.10
N LEU A 259 15.48 -3.30 10.78
CA LEU A 259 14.81 -2.61 9.69
C LEU A 259 15.20 -3.19 8.31
N ASP A 260 16.48 -3.52 8.10
CA ASP A 260 16.95 -4.20 6.89
C ASP A 260 16.29 -5.56 6.72
N THR A 261 16.17 -6.31 7.82
CA THR A 261 15.54 -7.64 7.84
C THR A 261 14.04 -7.52 7.59
N LEU A 262 13.37 -6.53 8.19
CA LEU A 262 11.96 -6.24 7.98
C LEU A 262 11.68 -5.90 6.52
N TRP A 263 12.45 -4.99 5.95
CA TRP A 263 12.35 -4.65 4.53
C TRP A 263 12.57 -5.88 3.65
N LYS A 264 13.59 -6.71 3.93
CA LYS A 264 13.87 -7.93 3.16
C LYS A 264 12.73 -8.94 3.26
N ASN A 265 12.10 -9.09 4.41
CA ASN A 265 10.98 -10.03 4.58
C ASN A 265 9.69 -9.55 3.90
N LEU A 266 9.53 -8.23 3.74
CA LEU A 266 8.44 -7.64 2.95
C LEU A 266 8.69 -7.72 1.44
N ASN A 267 9.91 -7.38 1.02
CA ASN A 267 10.21 -7.00 -0.37
C ASN A 267 11.24 -7.89 -1.07
N GLY A 268 11.92 -8.77 -0.35
CA GLY A 268 13.08 -9.52 -0.85
C GLY A 268 12.75 -10.56 -1.92
N ASP A 269 11.51 -11.04 -1.96
CA ASP A 269 10.98 -11.88 -3.03
C ASP A 269 10.09 -11.03 -3.94
N LYS A 270 10.64 -10.59 -5.08
CA LYS A 270 9.93 -9.71 -6.02
C LYS A 270 8.70 -10.36 -6.67
N ASP A 271 8.68 -11.69 -6.76
CA ASP A 271 7.60 -12.43 -7.39
C ASP A 271 6.50 -12.80 -6.36
N ASN A 272 6.76 -12.53 -5.07
CA ASN A 272 5.88 -12.85 -3.96
C ASN A 272 6.04 -11.86 -2.79
N LEU A 273 5.81 -10.58 -3.07
CA LEU A 273 5.85 -9.50 -2.08
C LEU A 273 4.91 -9.82 -0.90
N LYS A 274 5.37 -9.54 0.32
CA LYS A 274 4.63 -9.79 1.55
C LYS A 274 4.03 -8.52 2.12
N THR A 275 2.88 -8.68 2.77
CA THR A 275 2.30 -7.64 3.60
C THR A 275 2.81 -7.76 5.04
N MET A 276 2.62 -6.71 5.85
CA MET A 276 2.85 -6.84 7.29
C MET A 276 1.97 -7.90 7.93
N GLU A 277 0.76 -8.10 7.40
CA GLU A 277 -0.14 -9.17 7.84
C GLU A 277 0.46 -10.56 7.64
N ASP A 278 1.07 -10.83 6.49
CA ASP A 278 1.79 -12.08 6.29
C ASP A 278 2.90 -12.28 7.33
N LEU A 279 3.59 -11.20 7.70
CA LEU A 279 4.66 -11.29 8.69
C LEU A 279 4.13 -11.53 10.10
N TYR A 280 3.21 -10.72 10.61
CA TYR A 280 2.72 -10.87 11.98
C TYR A 280 1.83 -12.10 12.19
N THR A 281 1.39 -12.78 11.12
CA THR A 281 0.62 -14.03 11.21
C THR A 281 1.48 -15.28 10.99
N LYS A 282 2.41 -15.26 10.02
CA LYS A 282 3.10 -16.47 9.55
C LYS A 282 4.61 -16.46 9.80
N ASN A 283 5.23 -15.31 10.06
CA ASN A 283 6.69 -15.20 10.20
C ASN A 283 7.12 -15.23 11.67
N ASP A 284 7.98 -16.18 12.04
CA ASP A 284 8.40 -16.39 13.43
C ASP A 284 9.04 -15.17 14.12
N LEU A 285 9.66 -14.25 13.36
CA LEU A 285 10.29 -13.05 13.94
C LEU A 285 9.28 -11.97 14.34
N TYR A 286 8.17 -11.85 13.60
CA TYR A 286 7.17 -10.79 13.79
C TYR A 286 5.84 -11.30 14.33
N LYS A 287 5.68 -12.63 14.41
CA LYS A 287 4.43 -13.27 14.79
C LYS A 287 3.91 -12.73 16.11
N LEU A 288 2.65 -12.33 16.10
CA LEU A 288 1.90 -11.97 17.31
C LEU A 288 1.28 -13.23 17.92
N SER A 289 1.23 -13.28 19.25
CA SER A 289 0.38 -14.26 19.95
C SER A 289 -1.09 -14.01 19.65
N GLU A 290 -1.97 -14.97 19.97
CA GLU A 290 -3.41 -14.84 19.69
C GLU A 290 -4.02 -13.58 20.33
N ASP A 291 -3.69 -13.33 21.59
CA ASP A 291 -4.13 -12.13 22.33
C ASP A 291 -3.61 -10.84 21.68
N GLU A 292 -2.31 -10.79 21.35
CA GLU A 292 -1.71 -9.61 20.71
C GLU A 292 -2.25 -9.37 19.30
N LEU A 293 -2.63 -10.42 18.58
CA LEU A 293 -3.21 -10.34 17.25
C LEU A 293 -4.63 -9.77 17.31
N GLU A 294 -5.42 -10.14 18.31
CA GLU A 294 -6.74 -9.56 18.55
C GLU A 294 -6.62 -8.06 18.87
N GLU A 295 -5.73 -7.70 19.81
CA GLU A 295 -5.45 -6.30 20.16
C GLU A 295 -4.94 -5.50 18.95
N TYR A 296 -4.02 -6.07 18.16
CA TYR A 296 -3.49 -5.39 16.99
C TYR A 296 -4.53 -5.23 15.88
N LYS A 297 -5.44 -6.20 15.69
CA LYS A 297 -6.55 -6.06 14.74
C LYS A 297 -7.51 -4.96 15.17
N GLU A 298 -7.83 -4.85 16.46
CA GLU A 298 -8.62 -3.72 16.97
C GLU A 298 -7.92 -2.38 16.71
N LEU A 299 -6.59 -2.32 16.91
CA LEU A 299 -5.80 -1.14 16.58
C LEU A 299 -5.87 -0.81 15.08
N LEU A 300 -5.76 -1.80 14.19
CA LEU A 300 -5.89 -1.61 12.75
C LEU A 300 -7.28 -1.10 12.35
N GLU A 301 -8.35 -1.60 12.99
CA GLU A 301 -9.72 -1.10 12.77
C GLU A 301 -9.87 0.36 13.22
N ILE A 302 -9.33 0.70 14.40
CA ILE A 302 -9.34 2.07 14.91
C ILE A 302 -8.52 2.98 14.00
N ALA A 303 -7.32 2.55 13.60
CA ALA A 303 -6.44 3.28 12.70
C ALA A 303 -7.09 3.53 11.33
N ARG A 304 -7.87 2.57 10.84
CA ARG A 304 -8.64 2.69 9.59
C ARG A 304 -9.74 3.75 9.68
N ASP A 305 -10.37 3.91 10.83
CA ASP A 305 -11.46 4.87 11.03
C ASP A 305 -11.00 6.22 11.58
N SER A 306 -9.94 6.27 12.37
CA SER A 306 -9.53 7.49 13.10
C SER A 306 -8.16 8.01 12.68
N GLY A 307 -7.47 7.28 11.80
CA GLY A 307 -6.09 7.54 11.38
C GLY A 307 -5.06 6.76 12.18
N LYS A 308 -3.93 6.46 11.55
CA LYS A 308 -2.88 5.57 12.10
C LYS A 308 -2.14 6.17 13.30
N TYR A 309 -2.07 7.50 13.39
CA TYR A 309 -1.24 8.21 14.36
C TYR A 309 -2.04 9.23 15.17
N MET A 310 -3.16 8.80 15.78
CA MET A 310 -4.13 9.66 16.49
C MET A 310 -3.55 10.65 17.50
N LEU A 311 -2.39 10.35 18.10
CA LEU A 311 -1.74 11.22 19.08
C LEU A 311 -0.86 12.31 18.45
N LEU A 312 -0.50 12.16 17.18
CA LEU A 312 0.26 13.14 16.40
C LEU A 312 -0.66 14.01 15.54
N GLN A 313 -1.95 13.67 15.45
CA GLN A 313 -2.91 14.42 14.65
C GLN A 313 -3.14 15.83 15.21
N GLU A 314 -2.63 16.82 14.51
CA GLU A 314 -2.72 18.24 14.87
C GLU A 314 -3.04 19.14 13.67
N LEU A 315 -3.07 18.58 12.45
CA LEU A 315 -3.36 19.32 11.22
C LEU A 315 -4.78 19.02 10.72
N ASP A 316 -5.52 20.09 10.43
CA ASP A 316 -6.85 19.98 9.81
C ASP A 316 -6.74 19.69 8.31
N ASN A 317 -7.87 19.39 7.66
CA ASN A 317 -7.88 19.10 6.23
C ASN A 317 -7.64 20.40 5.41
N PRO A 318 -6.65 20.43 4.48
CA PRO A 318 -6.28 21.63 3.74
C PRO A 318 -7.27 22.01 2.63
N PHE A 319 -8.27 21.19 2.34
CA PHE A 319 -9.17 21.37 1.19
C PHE A 319 -10.64 21.49 1.58
N TYR A 320 -11.03 20.90 2.72
CA TYR A 320 -12.42 20.78 3.14
C TYR A 320 -12.55 21.06 4.64
N THR A 321 -13.62 21.76 5.01
CA THR A 321 -13.98 21.97 6.41
C THR A 321 -14.65 20.71 7.00
N GLU A 322 -14.61 20.54 8.33
CA GLU A 322 -15.14 19.33 9.02
C GLU A 322 -16.62 19.03 8.75
N ASP A 323 -17.41 20.03 8.35
CA ASP A 323 -18.83 19.89 8.01
C ASP A 323 -19.07 19.36 6.59
N GLN A 324 -18.05 19.40 5.73
CA GLN A 324 -18.12 18.85 4.38
C GLN A 324 -17.88 17.34 4.42
N LEU A 325 -18.73 16.57 3.75
CA LEU A 325 -18.61 15.10 3.68
C LEU A 325 -17.29 14.64 3.06
N GLU A 326 -16.72 15.45 2.16
CA GLU A 326 -15.41 15.28 1.54
C GLU A 326 -14.28 15.20 2.57
N SER A 327 -14.41 15.87 3.72
CA SER A 327 -13.41 15.83 4.80
C SER A 327 -13.30 14.44 5.46
N GLU A 328 -14.30 13.56 5.30
CA GLU A 328 -14.24 12.18 5.79
C GLU A 328 -13.33 11.29 4.88
N ALA A 329 -13.02 11.69 3.65
CA ALA A 329 -12.14 10.91 2.77
C ALA A 329 -10.66 11.08 3.15
N PRO A 330 -9.81 10.04 2.98
CA PRO A 330 -8.37 10.18 3.19
C PRO A 330 -7.76 11.17 2.18
N LEU A 331 -6.85 12.01 2.65
CA LEU A 331 -6.02 12.83 1.77
C LEU A 331 -5.07 11.94 0.98
N GLN A 332 -5.11 12.05 -0.34
CA GLN A 332 -4.23 11.29 -1.22
C GLN A 332 -2.88 12.01 -1.32
N ILE A 333 -1.80 11.34 -0.88
CA ILE A 333 -0.42 11.80 -1.00
C ILE A 333 0.20 11.09 -2.21
N ILE A 334 0.38 11.84 -3.30
CA ILE A 334 0.85 11.30 -4.58
C ILE A 334 2.37 11.25 -4.73
N GLU A 335 3.07 12.06 -3.93
CA GLU A 335 4.51 11.97 -3.74
C GLU A 335 4.80 12.13 -2.24
N ARG A 336 5.40 11.10 -1.64
CA ARG A 336 5.64 11.05 -0.19
C ARG A 336 6.94 11.76 0.19
N PHE A 337 6.96 12.32 1.40
CA PHE A 337 8.19 12.64 2.12
C PHE A 337 9.16 11.45 2.14
N GLY A 338 10.44 11.67 1.84
CA GLY A 338 11.49 10.68 1.93
C GLY A 338 12.38 10.59 0.69
N TYR A 339 13.12 9.48 0.55
CA TYR A 339 14.06 9.33 -0.56
C TYR A 339 13.33 9.20 -1.90
N LYS A 340 13.60 10.12 -2.83
CA LYS A 340 13.12 10.09 -4.22
C LYS A 340 14.08 9.33 -5.13
N THR A 341 15.38 9.49 -4.86
CA THR A 341 16.47 8.75 -5.52
C THR A 341 17.36 8.12 -4.46
N LYS A 342 18.46 7.46 -4.85
CA LYS A 342 19.41 6.84 -3.90
C LYS A 342 20.11 7.87 -2.98
N LYS A 343 20.12 9.15 -3.36
CA LYS A 343 20.86 10.21 -2.65
C LYS A 343 20.02 11.43 -2.29
N GLU A 344 18.87 11.61 -2.94
CA GLU A 344 18.04 12.79 -2.78
C GLU A 344 16.83 12.49 -1.90
N ILE A 345 16.63 13.34 -0.89
CA ILE A 345 15.46 13.34 -0.02
C ILE A 345 14.53 14.46 -0.48
N PHE A 346 13.29 14.09 -0.77
CA PHE A 346 12.20 15.04 -0.88
C PHE A 346 11.63 15.33 0.50
N ASN A 347 11.86 16.55 1.00
CA ASN A 347 11.44 16.98 2.34
C ASN A 347 9.96 17.41 2.43
N GLY A 348 9.22 17.34 1.33
CA GLY A 348 7.81 17.70 1.26
C GLY A 348 6.93 16.48 0.99
N SER A 349 5.64 16.74 0.81
CA SER A 349 4.66 15.80 0.27
C SER A 349 3.81 16.53 -0.76
N VAL A 350 3.33 15.80 -1.78
CA VAL A 350 2.39 16.34 -2.78
C VAL A 350 1.01 15.75 -2.52
N LEU A 351 0.05 16.61 -2.19
CA LEU A 351 -1.33 16.25 -1.96
C LEU A 351 -2.12 16.32 -3.27
N GLN A 352 -2.93 15.33 -3.57
CA GLN A 352 -3.79 15.36 -4.76
C GLN A 352 -4.88 16.43 -4.60
N ALA A 353 -5.00 17.32 -5.57
CA ALA A 353 -5.99 18.39 -5.56
C ALA A 353 -6.31 18.85 -6.99
N THR A 354 -7.47 19.46 -7.18
CA THR A 354 -7.87 20.02 -8.49
C THR A 354 -7.43 21.47 -8.60
N GLY A 355 -6.98 21.91 -9.77
CA GLY A 355 -6.65 23.31 -10.00
C GLY A 355 -7.82 24.24 -9.70
N GLY A 356 -7.56 25.34 -9.00
CA GLY A 356 -8.57 26.30 -8.54
C GLY A 356 -9.35 25.88 -7.29
N GLN A 357 -9.10 24.69 -6.74
CA GLN A 357 -9.71 24.24 -5.48
C GLN A 357 -9.29 25.15 -4.32
N THR A 358 -10.22 25.42 -3.39
CA THR A 358 -9.96 26.23 -2.20
C THR A 358 -8.87 25.59 -1.32
N LEU A 359 -7.93 26.40 -0.84
CA LEU A 359 -6.96 26.03 0.19
C LEU A 359 -7.32 26.63 1.54
N LEU A 360 -7.24 25.80 2.57
CA LEU A 360 -7.49 26.14 3.96
C LEU A 360 -6.19 26.06 4.76
N ALA A 361 -6.04 26.96 5.73
CA ALA A 361 -5.01 26.86 6.76
C ALA A 361 -5.21 25.57 7.57
N VAL A 362 -4.16 24.76 7.72
CA VAL A 362 -4.20 23.48 8.46
C VAL A 362 -3.91 23.64 9.95
N LEU A 363 -3.38 24.79 10.37
CA LEU A 363 -3.01 25.12 11.74
C LEU A 363 -3.18 26.62 12.01
N ASP A 364 -3.34 26.97 13.29
CA ASP A 364 -3.32 28.36 13.76
C ASP A 364 -1.88 28.87 13.74
N GLY A 365 -1.62 30.06 13.18
CA GLY A 365 -0.27 30.58 13.19
C GLY A 365 -0.07 31.92 12.50
N LYS A 366 1.17 32.38 12.56
CA LYS A 366 1.64 33.57 11.85
C LYS A 366 1.97 33.21 10.41
N VAL A 367 1.55 34.09 9.49
CA VAL A 367 1.76 33.94 8.06
C VAL A 367 3.06 34.60 7.61
N GLU A 368 3.80 33.91 6.75
CA GLU A 368 4.89 34.46 5.95
C GLU A 368 4.65 34.11 4.47
N VAL A 369 4.64 35.14 3.62
CA VAL A 369 4.42 34.99 2.17
C VAL A 369 5.72 35.31 1.43
N ASN A 370 6.15 34.38 0.56
CA ASN A 370 7.32 34.54 -0.30
C ASN A 370 6.98 34.14 -1.74
N GLY A 371 6.79 35.13 -2.61
CA GLY A 371 6.25 34.90 -3.96
C GLY A 371 4.86 34.28 -3.87
N ASN A 372 4.69 33.09 -4.46
CA ASN A 372 3.45 32.32 -4.39
C ASN A 372 3.45 31.29 -3.25
N ASP A 373 4.46 31.28 -2.38
CA ASP A 373 4.47 30.36 -1.25
C ASP A 373 3.91 31.02 0.01
N ILE A 374 3.23 30.23 0.84
CA ILE A 374 2.71 30.67 2.13
C ILE A 374 3.12 29.70 3.24
N GLU A 375 3.87 30.19 4.21
CA GLU A 375 4.21 29.49 5.45
C GLU A 375 3.28 29.95 6.57
N ILE A 376 2.74 29.00 7.31
CA ILE A 376 2.01 29.23 8.56
C ILE A 376 2.82 28.59 9.68
N SER A 377 3.18 29.38 10.69
CA SER A 377 4.06 28.93 11.77
C SER A 377 3.54 29.27 13.17
N ASP A 378 3.85 28.38 14.12
CA ASP A 378 3.72 28.62 15.54
C ASP A 378 5.09 28.45 16.24
N GLU A 379 5.11 28.38 17.57
CA GLU A 379 6.35 28.23 18.35
C GLU A 379 7.13 26.94 18.05
N ASN A 380 6.47 25.88 17.59
CA ASN A 380 7.03 24.53 17.47
C ASN A 380 6.82 23.87 16.10
N SER A 381 6.08 24.51 15.19
CA SER A 381 5.65 23.92 13.93
C SER A 381 5.67 24.95 12.80
N LYS A 382 6.03 24.51 11.59
CA LYS A 382 5.95 25.31 10.36
C LYS A 382 5.33 24.49 9.25
N PHE A 383 4.30 25.02 8.62
CA PHE A 383 3.65 24.40 7.48
C PHE A 383 3.71 25.32 6.27
N LEU A 384 4.38 24.88 5.22
CA LEU A 384 4.58 25.63 3.99
C LEU A 384 3.72 25.03 2.87
N TYR A 385 2.90 25.86 2.24
CA TYR A 385 2.24 25.55 0.97
C TYR A 385 3.03 26.21 -0.16
N LYS A 386 3.38 25.42 -1.18
CA LYS A 386 4.06 25.93 -2.37
C LYS A 386 3.07 26.36 -3.45
N ASN A 387 3.42 27.40 -4.19
CA ASN A 387 2.70 27.84 -5.38
C ASN A 387 1.17 27.94 -5.20
N VAL A 388 0.74 28.69 -4.19
CA VAL A 388 -0.66 29.03 -3.93
C VAL A 388 -1.10 30.15 -4.85
N ASP A 389 -2.19 29.94 -5.57
CA ASP A 389 -2.83 30.97 -6.37
C ASP A 389 -3.79 31.81 -5.51
N THR A 390 -3.94 33.09 -5.83
CA THR A 390 -4.86 34.02 -5.14
C THR A 390 -4.67 34.08 -3.60
N ILE A 391 -3.43 34.17 -3.12
CA ILE A 391 -3.10 34.29 -1.69
C ILE A 391 -3.91 35.44 -1.05
N ARG A 392 -4.56 35.15 0.09
CA ARG A 392 -5.46 36.09 0.77
C ARG A 392 -4.85 36.84 1.96
N TYR A 393 -3.63 36.47 2.37
CA TYR A 393 -2.96 37.00 3.55
C TYR A 393 -1.61 37.61 3.18
N LYS A 394 -1.07 38.45 4.07
CA LYS A 394 0.25 39.08 3.94
C LYS A 394 1.17 38.62 5.07
N THR A 395 2.48 38.73 4.83
CA THR A 395 3.49 38.45 5.87
C THR A 395 3.21 39.27 7.14
N GLY A 396 3.16 38.58 8.28
CA GLY A 396 2.85 39.16 9.59
C GLY A 396 1.42 38.94 10.05
N ASP A 397 0.49 38.63 9.13
CA ASP A 397 -0.89 38.29 9.48
C ASP A 397 -0.95 37.01 10.33
N HIS A 398 -2.08 36.81 11.02
CA HIS A 398 -2.36 35.57 11.73
C HIS A 398 -3.62 34.92 11.17
N VAL A 399 -3.56 33.61 10.99
CA VAL A 399 -4.67 32.79 10.51
C VAL A 399 -5.09 31.78 11.56
N LYS A 400 -6.34 31.34 11.47
CA LYS A 400 -6.83 30.18 12.20
C LYS A 400 -6.95 29.00 11.26
N SER A 401 -6.80 27.80 11.82
CA SER A 401 -7.11 26.57 11.12
C SER A 401 -8.53 26.62 10.55
N GLY A 402 -8.67 26.21 9.28
CA GLY A 402 -9.90 26.28 8.49
C GLY A 402 -10.13 27.61 7.76
N ASP A 403 -9.32 28.65 7.99
CA ASP A 403 -9.42 29.90 7.22
C ASP A 403 -8.99 29.68 5.76
N ILE A 404 -9.68 30.31 4.80
CA ILE A 404 -9.33 30.22 3.38
C ILE A 404 -8.07 31.05 3.11
N ILE A 405 -6.96 30.40 2.78
CA ILE A 405 -5.67 31.05 2.53
C ILE A 405 -5.42 31.38 1.06
N GLY A 406 -6.09 30.68 0.14
CA GLY A 406 -5.92 30.86 -1.30
C GLY A 406 -6.57 29.74 -2.09
N LYS A 407 -6.00 29.41 -3.25
CA LYS A 407 -6.44 28.32 -4.12
C LYS A 407 -5.25 27.51 -4.61
N VAL A 408 -5.51 26.25 -4.91
CA VAL A 408 -4.59 25.38 -5.66
C VAL A 408 -4.35 26.01 -7.03
N ALA A 409 -3.10 26.09 -7.45
CA ALA A 409 -2.75 26.62 -8.75
C ALA A 409 -3.33 25.78 -9.90
N SER A 410 -3.39 26.36 -11.10
CA SER A 410 -4.12 25.78 -12.26
C SER A 410 -3.65 24.39 -12.66
N GLU A 411 -2.37 24.07 -12.44
CA GLU A 411 -1.76 22.77 -12.70
C GLU A 411 -2.32 21.66 -11.80
N GLY A 412 -2.99 22.01 -10.70
CA GLY A 412 -3.49 21.06 -9.72
C GLY A 412 -2.41 20.49 -8.80
N ASN A 413 -2.86 19.67 -7.86
CA ASN A 413 -2.08 19.16 -6.73
C ASN A 413 -1.48 20.26 -5.84
N GLN A 414 -1.15 19.92 -4.61
CA GLN A 414 -0.62 20.88 -3.65
C GLN A 414 0.63 20.33 -2.98
N THR A 415 1.78 20.91 -3.32
CA THR A 415 3.04 20.58 -2.62
C THR A 415 3.07 21.29 -1.27
N VAL A 416 3.38 20.53 -0.22
CA VAL A 416 3.46 21.02 1.16
C VAL A 416 4.73 20.54 1.85
N TYR A 417 5.23 21.32 2.81
CA TYR A 417 6.33 20.93 3.69
C TYR A 417 5.90 21.14 5.13
N TYR A 418 6.29 20.22 6.00
CA TYR A 418 6.02 20.34 7.42
C TYR A 418 7.31 20.19 8.23
N GLN A 419 7.53 21.11 9.16
CA GLN A 419 8.67 21.08 10.07
C GLN A 419 8.20 21.16 11.51
N LYS A 420 8.91 20.42 12.38
CA LYS A 420 8.73 20.46 13.83
C LYS A 420 10.05 20.88 14.47
N LEU A 421 9.94 21.61 15.59
CA LEU A 421 11.09 22.00 16.38
C LEU A 421 11.54 20.82 17.24
N GLU A 422 12.64 20.20 16.83
CA GLU A 422 13.20 19.00 17.45
C GLU A 422 14.23 19.36 18.52
N PRO A 423 14.09 18.85 19.76
CA PRO A 423 15.16 18.88 20.75
C PRO A 423 16.31 17.95 20.36
N ASP A 424 17.55 18.37 20.63
CA ASP A 424 18.72 17.52 20.42
C ASP A 424 18.59 16.24 21.24
N ARG A 425 18.56 15.11 20.53
CA ARG A 425 18.29 13.81 21.13
C ARG A 425 19.41 13.30 22.03
N SER A 426 20.63 13.83 21.88
CA SER A 426 21.75 13.55 22.78
C SER A 426 21.73 14.43 24.03
N ASN A 427 20.66 15.20 24.24
CA ASN A 427 20.50 16.19 25.30
C ASN A 427 21.63 17.22 25.31
N LYS A 428 22.19 17.55 24.14
CA LYS A 428 23.19 18.60 24.00
C LYS A 428 22.55 19.93 24.43
N LYS A 429 23.27 20.68 25.28
CA LYS A 429 22.79 21.94 25.85
C LYS A 429 23.43 23.14 25.17
N ASP A 430 22.63 24.18 24.98
CA ASP A 430 23.08 25.50 24.54
C ASP A 430 23.87 26.21 25.65
N LYS A 431 24.35 27.43 25.34
CA LYS A 431 25.12 28.26 26.27
C LYS A 431 24.34 28.65 27.53
N ASP A 432 23.00 28.58 27.49
CA ASP A 432 22.09 28.93 28.57
C ASP A 432 21.62 27.71 29.38
N GLY A 433 22.13 26.51 29.04
CA GLY A 433 21.83 25.25 29.72
C GLY A 433 20.51 24.60 29.31
N ASN A 434 19.83 25.10 28.27
CA ASN A 434 18.65 24.47 27.70
C ASN A 434 19.07 23.45 26.64
N VAL A 435 18.26 22.42 26.39
CA VAL A 435 18.52 21.48 25.29
C VAL A 435 18.44 22.23 23.97
N GLU A 436 19.48 22.10 23.14
CA GLU A 436 19.55 22.69 21.80
C GLU A 436 18.35 22.20 20.97
N LYS A 437 17.82 23.04 20.08
CA LYS A 437 16.70 22.68 19.21
C LYS A 437 16.98 23.02 17.75
N SER A 438 16.47 22.22 16.83
CA SER A 438 16.59 22.42 15.39
C SER A 438 15.26 22.19 14.67
N TRP A 439 15.02 22.92 13.58
CA TRP A 439 13.87 22.65 12.72
C TRP A 439 14.13 21.41 11.85
N THR A 440 13.30 20.39 12.03
CA THR A 440 13.39 19.12 11.31
C THR A 440 12.18 18.95 10.41
N TYR A 441 12.41 18.62 9.13
CA TYR A 441 11.34 18.23 8.22
C TYR A 441 10.78 16.86 8.62
N VAL A 442 9.46 16.78 8.69
CA VAL A 442 8.75 15.58 9.11
C VAL A 442 7.72 15.15 8.07
N ASN A 443 7.42 13.86 8.03
CA ASN A 443 6.36 13.35 7.21
C ASN A 443 5.00 13.91 7.66
N VAL A 444 4.45 14.83 6.86
CA VAL A 444 3.15 15.48 7.13
C VAL A 444 2.00 14.47 7.30
N GLY A 445 2.11 13.27 6.70
CA GLY A 445 1.08 12.24 6.80
C GLY A 445 0.85 11.70 8.21
N PHE A 446 1.78 11.91 9.15
CA PHE A 446 1.59 11.55 10.55
C PHE A 446 0.61 12.47 11.28
N TYR A 447 0.46 13.70 10.79
CA TYR A 447 -0.22 14.78 11.51
C TYR A 447 -1.60 15.10 10.94
N PHE A 448 -1.92 14.60 9.74
CA PHE A 448 -3.27 14.62 9.20
C PHE A 448 -4.12 13.46 9.72
N GLN A 449 -5.42 13.68 9.80
CA GLN A 449 -6.34 12.69 10.35
C GLN A 449 -6.37 11.38 9.53
N ARG A 450 -6.47 11.47 8.20
CA ARG A 450 -6.52 10.31 7.33
C ARG A 450 -5.73 10.61 6.07
N VAL A 451 -4.76 9.75 5.77
CA VAL A 451 -3.92 9.85 4.58
C VAL A 451 -3.79 8.50 3.90
N GLU A 452 -3.59 8.54 2.59
CA GLU A 452 -3.28 7.37 1.78
C GLU A 452 -2.21 7.75 0.77
N TYR A 453 -1.21 6.89 0.61
CA TYR A 453 -0.11 7.10 -0.35
C TYR A 453 -0.39 6.31 -1.62
N THR A 454 -0.34 6.96 -2.77
CA THR A 454 -0.68 6.31 -4.05
C THR A 454 0.49 5.56 -4.68
N GLN A 455 1.72 5.94 -4.34
CA GLN A 455 2.94 5.30 -4.81
C GLN A 455 3.00 3.84 -4.34
N ALA A 456 3.24 2.92 -5.27
CA ALA A 456 3.20 1.49 -5.00
C ALA A 456 4.33 0.76 -5.75
N THR A 457 4.84 -0.31 -5.14
CA THR A 457 5.88 -1.15 -5.74
C THR A 457 5.44 -1.64 -7.12
N SER A 458 6.30 -1.41 -8.12
CA SER A 458 6.14 -1.89 -9.49
C SER A 458 7.06 -3.09 -9.72
N VAL A 459 6.51 -4.22 -10.14
CA VAL A 459 7.32 -5.39 -10.54
C VAL A 459 7.23 -5.51 -12.04
N VAL A 460 8.35 -5.31 -12.72
CA VAL A 460 8.41 -5.44 -14.17
C VAL A 460 8.33 -6.92 -14.53
N SER A 461 7.29 -7.26 -15.28
CA SER A 461 7.07 -8.59 -15.83
C SER A 461 6.92 -8.52 -17.35
N SER A 462 7.27 -9.61 -18.03
CA SER A 462 6.95 -9.77 -19.43
C SER A 462 5.44 -9.96 -19.55
N ILE A 463 4.79 -9.20 -20.43
CA ILE A 463 3.36 -9.34 -20.67
C ILE A 463 3.10 -10.43 -21.71
N GLU A 464 2.09 -11.27 -21.46
CA GLU A 464 1.60 -12.21 -22.47
C GLU A 464 0.89 -11.44 -23.58
N THR A 465 1.60 -11.21 -24.68
CA THR A 465 1.05 -10.56 -25.89
C THR A 465 0.46 -11.56 -26.89
N SER A 466 0.59 -12.86 -26.61
CA SER A 466 0.00 -13.96 -27.38
C SER A 466 -1.41 -14.32 -26.90
N GLY A 467 -2.09 -15.18 -27.66
CA GLY A 467 -3.39 -15.73 -27.26
C GLY A 467 -4.51 -14.68 -27.18
N GLU A 468 -5.45 -14.89 -26.27
CA GLU A 468 -6.67 -14.09 -26.18
C GLU A 468 -6.43 -12.65 -25.74
N LYS A 469 -5.41 -12.39 -24.91
CA LYS A 469 -5.09 -11.02 -24.48
C LYS A 469 -4.60 -10.17 -25.66
N GLY A 470 -3.67 -10.71 -26.47
CA GLY A 470 -3.19 -10.05 -27.68
C GLY A 470 -4.30 -9.76 -28.69
N LYS A 471 -5.24 -10.70 -28.87
CA LYS A 471 -6.41 -10.50 -29.74
C LYS A 471 -7.29 -9.33 -29.25
N ARG A 472 -7.59 -9.26 -27.95
CA ARG A 472 -8.35 -8.13 -27.38
C ARG A 472 -7.62 -6.81 -27.54
N ALA A 473 -6.30 -6.79 -27.37
CA ALA A 473 -5.48 -5.60 -27.57
C ALA A 473 -5.50 -5.10 -29.02
N ARG A 474 -5.36 -5.99 -30.02
CA ARG A 474 -5.48 -5.61 -31.44
C ARG A 474 -6.88 -5.11 -31.78
N ALA A 475 -7.92 -5.83 -31.35
CA ALA A 475 -9.30 -5.43 -31.59
C ALA A 475 -9.61 -4.04 -31.01
N PHE A 476 -9.09 -3.76 -29.80
CA PHE A 476 -9.18 -2.42 -29.21
C PHE A 476 -8.43 -1.38 -30.05
N ALA A 477 -7.18 -1.63 -30.43
CA ALA A 477 -6.39 -0.71 -31.25
C ALA A 477 -7.04 -0.40 -32.61
N GLU A 478 -7.57 -1.42 -33.28
CA GLU A 478 -8.31 -1.29 -34.55
C GLU A 478 -9.59 -0.47 -34.36
N ALA A 479 -10.34 -0.73 -33.29
CA ALA A 479 -11.55 0.02 -32.97
C ALA A 479 -11.25 1.50 -32.67
N ILE A 480 -10.16 1.80 -31.96
CA ILE A 480 -9.74 3.20 -31.74
C ILE A 480 -9.35 3.87 -33.06
N LYS A 481 -8.49 3.25 -33.88
CA LYS A 481 -8.08 3.83 -35.17
C LYS A 481 -9.22 4.01 -36.16
N LYS A 482 -10.23 3.14 -36.09
CA LYS A 482 -11.45 3.27 -36.91
C LYS A 482 -12.25 4.53 -36.55
N ASN A 483 -12.29 4.90 -35.28
CA ASN A 483 -13.07 6.06 -34.81
C ASN A 483 -12.23 7.35 -34.69
N ILE A 484 -10.92 7.21 -34.50
CA ILE A 484 -9.94 8.31 -34.42
C ILE A 484 -8.80 7.96 -35.40
N PRO A 485 -8.92 8.31 -36.69
CA PRO A 485 -7.93 7.97 -37.72
C PRO A 485 -6.51 8.49 -37.43
N GLU A 486 -6.40 9.59 -36.70
CA GLU A 486 -5.15 10.22 -36.26
C GLU A 486 -4.52 9.56 -35.01
N ALA A 487 -5.12 8.48 -34.47
CA ALA A 487 -4.58 7.79 -33.31
C ALA A 487 -3.22 7.12 -33.60
N THR A 488 -2.26 7.32 -32.71
CA THR A 488 -0.89 6.81 -32.80
C THR A 488 -0.75 5.45 -32.13
N ASP A 489 0.24 4.66 -32.58
CA ASP A 489 0.55 3.38 -31.93
C ASP A 489 1.07 3.61 -30.49
N GLU A 490 1.82 4.70 -30.28
CA GLU A 490 2.32 5.15 -28.98
C GLU A 490 1.19 5.47 -27.99
N GLY A 491 0.20 6.26 -28.41
CA GLY A 491 -0.92 6.64 -27.58
C GLY A 491 -1.83 5.46 -27.23
N ILE A 492 -2.12 4.58 -28.19
CA ILE A 492 -2.89 3.35 -27.96
C ILE A 492 -2.11 2.41 -27.01
N ALA A 493 -0.81 2.25 -27.21
CA ALA A 493 0.02 1.41 -26.35
C ALA A 493 0.07 1.91 -24.90
N ALA A 494 0.10 3.23 -24.68
CA ALA A 494 0.00 3.82 -23.34
C ALA A 494 -1.31 3.44 -22.63
N VAL A 495 -2.44 3.53 -23.34
CA VAL A 495 -3.76 3.11 -22.82
C VAL A 495 -3.78 1.61 -22.51
N LEU A 496 -3.28 0.77 -23.43
CA LEU A 496 -3.19 -0.68 -23.23
C LEU A 496 -2.31 -1.05 -22.02
N GLY A 497 -1.19 -0.34 -21.81
CA GLY A 497 -0.35 -0.51 -20.64
C GLY A 497 -1.09 -0.21 -19.34
N GLY A 498 -1.95 0.81 -19.32
CA GLY A 498 -2.86 1.06 -18.21
C GLY A 498 -3.86 -0.08 -17.99
N TYR A 499 -4.60 -0.46 -19.03
CA TYR A 499 -5.64 -1.49 -18.95
C TYR A 499 -5.13 -2.91 -18.71
N ASP A 500 -3.89 -3.23 -19.06
CA ASP A 500 -3.30 -4.53 -18.71
C ASP A 500 -3.16 -4.68 -17.20
N ILE A 501 -2.76 -3.61 -16.52
CA ILE A 501 -2.65 -3.59 -15.05
C ILE A 501 -4.02 -3.49 -14.38
N GLU A 502 -4.96 -2.72 -14.94
CA GLU A 502 -6.32 -2.59 -14.37
C GLU A 502 -7.15 -3.86 -14.51
N SER A 503 -7.15 -4.47 -15.70
CA SER A 503 -8.10 -5.52 -16.05
C SER A 503 -7.51 -6.69 -16.83
N SER A 504 -6.21 -6.68 -17.14
CA SER A 504 -5.62 -7.58 -18.13
C SER A 504 -6.27 -7.44 -19.51
N ILE A 505 -6.63 -6.20 -19.87
CA ILE A 505 -7.32 -5.83 -21.12
C ILE A 505 -8.61 -6.67 -21.27
N THR A 506 -9.38 -6.81 -20.20
CA THR A 506 -10.56 -7.69 -20.16
C THR A 506 -11.83 -6.87 -20.05
N PHE A 507 -12.63 -6.86 -21.13
CA PHE A 507 -13.92 -6.17 -21.17
C PHE A 507 -14.98 -6.83 -20.27
N LYS A 508 -15.00 -8.16 -20.19
CA LYS A 508 -15.89 -8.91 -19.30
C LYS A 508 -15.25 -9.09 -17.93
N ARG A 509 -15.20 -8.01 -17.16
CA ARG A 509 -14.60 -7.99 -15.82
C ARG A 509 -15.37 -7.08 -14.87
N TYR A 510 -15.44 -7.46 -13.60
CA TYR A 510 -15.86 -6.55 -12.53
C TYR A 510 -15.04 -6.79 -11.27
N GLU A 511 -15.03 -5.80 -10.39
CA GLU A 511 -14.36 -5.89 -9.11
C GLU A 511 -14.85 -7.08 -8.28
N THR A 512 -13.92 -7.88 -7.75
CA THR A 512 -14.19 -9.08 -6.94
C THR A 512 -14.87 -10.23 -7.71
N ASP A 513 -14.75 -10.26 -9.05
CA ASP A 513 -15.30 -11.31 -9.91
C ASP A 513 -15.06 -12.75 -9.42
N TYR A 514 -13.80 -13.09 -9.15
CA TYR A 514 -13.42 -14.42 -8.71
C TYR A 514 -13.90 -14.71 -7.27
N LEU A 515 -13.82 -13.71 -6.39
CA LEU A 515 -14.25 -13.83 -4.98
C LEU A 515 -15.76 -14.03 -4.84
N THR A 516 -16.53 -13.64 -5.86
CA THR A 516 -17.98 -13.73 -5.88
C THR A 516 -18.50 -14.81 -6.83
N ASN A 517 -17.63 -15.71 -7.32
CA ASN A 517 -17.99 -16.78 -8.25
C ASN A 517 -18.61 -16.25 -9.56
N ASN A 518 -18.03 -15.22 -10.16
CA ASN A 518 -18.29 -14.79 -11.54
C ASN A 518 -19.78 -14.49 -11.86
N GLN A 519 -20.48 -13.80 -10.96
CA GLN A 519 -21.89 -13.36 -11.09
C GLN A 519 -22.14 -12.28 -12.17
N PHE A 520 -21.62 -12.47 -13.39
CA PHE A 520 -21.73 -11.50 -14.50
C PHE A 520 -23.17 -11.15 -14.87
N ASP A 521 -24.08 -12.12 -14.88
CA ASP A 521 -25.50 -11.89 -15.20
C ASP A 521 -26.19 -11.01 -14.15
N LYS A 522 -25.72 -11.08 -12.90
CA LYS A 522 -26.22 -10.25 -11.82
C LYS A 522 -25.76 -8.81 -12.02
N ILE A 523 -24.45 -8.63 -12.25
CA ILE A 523 -23.83 -7.32 -12.45
C ILE A 523 -24.34 -6.63 -13.72
N ALA A 524 -24.61 -7.37 -14.80
CA ALA A 524 -25.19 -6.83 -16.02
C ALA A 524 -26.58 -6.19 -15.80
N LYS A 525 -27.35 -6.69 -14.82
CA LYS A 525 -28.66 -6.11 -14.48
C LYS A 525 -28.54 -4.80 -13.75
N GLU A 526 -27.57 -4.66 -12.84
CA GLU A 526 -27.26 -3.41 -12.15
C GLU A 526 -25.88 -3.57 -11.47
N PRO A 527 -24.84 -2.83 -11.89
CA PRO A 527 -23.48 -3.08 -11.44
C PRO A 527 -23.18 -2.43 -10.09
N THR A 528 -23.89 -2.87 -9.05
CA THR A 528 -23.80 -2.31 -7.69
C THR A 528 -23.38 -3.35 -6.65
N ALA A 529 -22.72 -2.89 -5.58
CA ALA A 529 -22.41 -3.71 -4.41
C ALA A 529 -23.69 -4.22 -3.73
N GLU A 530 -24.74 -3.40 -3.70
CA GLU A 530 -26.07 -3.78 -3.21
C GLU A 530 -26.65 -4.96 -3.97
N ASN A 531 -26.57 -4.93 -5.30
CA ASN A 531 -27.02 -6.04 -6.11
C ASN A 531 -26.10 -7.25 -5.92
N LEU A 532 -24.78 -7.08 -6.01
CA LEU A 532 -23.81 -8.18 -5.91
C LEU A 532 -23.90 -8.93 -4.57
N VAL A 533 -23.70 -8.22 -3.46
CA VAL A 533 -23.51 -8.79 -2.11
C VAL A 533 -24.43 -8.20 -1.04
N GLY A 534 -25.40 -7.36 -1.45
CA GLY A 534 -26.48 -6.91 -0.59
C GLY A 534 -26.26 -5.55 0.09
N ASN A 535 -25.02 -5.07 0.19
CA ASN A 535 -24.65 -3.73 0.69
C ASN A 535 -23.14 -3.45 0.54
N TRP A 536 -22.78 -2.16 0.64
CA TRP A 536 -21.39 -1.70 0.68
C TRP A 536 -20.47 -2.39 1.70
N ASP A 537 -20.90 -2.57 2.96
CA ASP A 537 -19.99 -3.06 4.00
C ASP A 537 -19.54 -4.51 3.71
N ALA A 538 -20.44 -5.32 3.13
CA ALA A 538 -20.12 -6.66 2.66
C ALA A 538 -19.14 -6.66 1.48
N PHE A 539 -19.24 -5.67 0.59
CA PHE A 539 -18.31 -5.49 -0.52
C PHE A 539 -16.93 -5.01 -0.02
N GLN A 540 -16.90 -3.99 0.84
CA GLN A 540 -15.68 -3.49 1.50
C GLN A 540 -14.95 -4.60 2.28
N ALA A 541 -15.66 -5.55 2.88
CA ALA A 541 -15.05 -6.68 3.58
C ALA A 541 -14.21 -7.60 2.67
N MET A 542 -14.42 -7.56 1.35
CA MET A 542 -13.60 -8.30 0.36
C MET A 542 -12.23 -7.66 0.13
N TYR A 543 -12.02 -6.45 0.65
CA TYR A 543 -10.78 -5.70 0.59
C TYR A 543 -10.21 -5.55 2.01
N PRO A 544 -9.66 -6.62 2.60
CA PRO A 544 -9.25 -6.62 4.01
C PRO A 544 -8.19 -5.57 4.33
N ASN A 545 -7.36 -5.23 3.34
CA ASN A 545 -6.19 -4.37 3.46
C ASN A 545 -6.28 -3.06 2.65
N LEU A 546 -7.48 -2.73 2.15
CA LEU A 546 -7.73 -1.51 1.39
C LEU A 546 -9.12 -0.97 1.71
N ARG A 547 -9.21 0.26 2.24
CA ARG A 547 -10.52 0.93 2.41
C ARG A 547 -10.86 1.63 1.10
N LEU A 548 -11.85 1.10 0.39
CA LEU A 548 -12.34 1.75 -0.81
C LEU A 548 -13.02 3.07 -0.46
N ASN A 549 -12.85 4.07 -1.32
CA ASN A 549 -13.52 5.34 -1.16
C ASN A 549 -15.02 5.19 -1.46
N LYS A 550 -15.80 4.86 -0.43
CA LYS A 550 -17.26 4.65 -0.52
C LYS A 550 -17.99 5.72 -1.34
N LYS A 551 -17.54 6.98 -1.26
CA LYS A 551 -18.17 8.09 -1.96
C LYS A 551 -17.94 8.03 -3.47
N GLU A 552 -16.75 7.62 -3.91
CA GLU A 552 -16.46 7.47 -5.34
C GLU A 552 -17.37 6.43 -6.00
N TYR A 553 -17.83 5.44 -5.25
CA TYR A 553 -18.76 4.42 -5.71
C TYR A 553 -20.22 4.86 -5.63
N MET A 554 -20.54 5.81 -4.75
CA MET A 554 -21.92 6.15 -4.40
C MET A 554 -22.58 7.04 -5.45
N VAL A 555 -23.67 6.56 -6.04
CA VAL A 555 -24.53 7.33 -6.95
C VAL A 555 -25.99 6.99 -6.64
N ASN A 556 -26.83 8.00 -6.43
CA ASN A 556 -28.27 7.84 -6.17
C ASN A 556 -28.61 6.83 -5.04
N GLY A 557 -27.75 6.72 -4.02
CA GLY A 557 -27.95 5.84 -2.88
C GLY A 557 -27.51 4.38 -3.07
N LEU A 558 -26.90 4.05 -4.22
CA LEU A 558 -26.32 2.76 -4.54
C LEU A 558 -24.82 2.90 -4.79
N HIS A 559 -24.05 1.81 -4.61
CA HIS A 559 -22.60 1.81 -4.80
C HIS A 559 -22.24 1.07 -6.08
N TYR A 560 -21.97 1.82 -7.14
CA TYR A 560 -21.60 1.28 -8.44
C TYR A 560 -20.13 0.85 -8.45
N ILE A 561 -19.90 -0.44 -8.67
CA ILE A 561 -18.56 -1.07 -8.58
C ILE A 561 -17.82 -0.98 -9.92
N GLY A 562 -16.49 -1.13 -9.87
CA GLY A 562 -15.64 -1.15 -11.05
C GLY A 562 -16.02 -2.25 -12.02
N ILE A 563 -16.28 -1.87 -13.28
CA ILE A 563 -16.60 -2.80 -14.38
C ILE A 563 -15.78 -2.52 -15.63
N GLY A 564 -15.59 -3.52 -16.46
CA GLY A 564 -15.03 -3.37 -17.80
C GLY A 564 -13.51 -3.20 -17.88
N ILE A 565 -13.05 -2.95 -19.10
CA ILE A 565 -11.62 -2.86 -19.45
C ILE A 565 -10.88 -1.79 -18.63
N GLY A 566 -11.55 -0.68 -18.32
CA GLY A 566 -10.99 0.43 -17.58
C GLY A 566 -11.39 0.49 -16.11
N GLN A 567 -12.04 -0.55 -15.58
CA GLN A 567 -12.60 -0.57 -14.22
C GLN A 567 -13.40 0.72 -13.93
N PHE A 568 -14.39 1.01 -14.77
CA PHE A 568 -15.27 2.17 -14.62
C PHE A 568 -16.02 2.03 -13.30
N THR A 569 -15.82 2.95 -12.37
CA THR A 569 -16.36 2.89 -11.00
C THR A 569 -17.31 4.06 -10.76
N GLY A 570 -18.31 3.86 -9.90
CA GLY A 570 -19.17 4.94 -9.44
C GLY A 570 -20.02 5.56 -10.55
N PRO A 571 -20.02 6.90 -10.71
CA PRO A 571 -20.73 7.59 -11.78
C PRO A 571 -20.42 7.04 -13.19
N ARG A 572 -19.19 6.58 -13.40
CA ARG A 572 -18.76 6.03 -14.70
C ARG A 572 -19.32 4.63 -14.95
N ALA A 573 -19.40 3.78 -13.92
CA ALA A 573 -20.08 2.49 -14.01
C ALA A 573 -21.57 2.64 -14.33
N LEU A 574 -22.26 3.57 -13.64
CA LEU A 574 -23.64 3.91 -13.95
C LEU A 574 -23.80 4.41 -15.39
N SER A 575 -22.91 5.30 -15.83
CA SER A 575 -22.95 5.86 -17.18
C SER A 575 -22.75 4.78 -18.25
N LEU A 576 -21.79 3.87 -18.07
CA LEU A 576 -21.59 2.73 -18.97
C LEU A 576 -22.81 1.78 -18.99
N TRP A 577 -23.40 1.51 -17.82
CA TRP A 577 -24.59 0.65 -17.74
C TRP A 577 -25.81 1.26 -18.44
N ASN A 578 -26.07 2.56 -18.26
CA ASN A 578 -27.13 3.25 -18.98
C ASN A 578 -26.85 3.29 -20.50
N PHE A 579 -25.62 3.64 -20.89
CA PHE A 579 -25.21 3.68 -22.29
C PHE A 579 -25.40 2.34 -23.00
N ALA A 580 -25.01 1.23 -22.35
CA ALA A 580 -25.22 -0.12 -22.87
C ALA A 580 -26.71 -0.43 -23.11
N LYS A 581 -27.59 -0.01 -22.20
CA LYS A 581 -29.04 -0.18 -22.34
C LYS A 581 -29.63 0.67 -23.46
N ASP A 582 -29.21 1.93 -23.57
CA ASP A 582 -29.68 2.85 -24.62
C ASP A 582 -29.28 2.36 -26.01
N MET A 583 -28.13 1.70 -26.11
CA MET A 583 -27.66 1.04 -27.32
C MET A 583 -28.30 -0.34 -27.59
N ASN A 584 -29.08 -0.88 -26.65
CA ASN A 584 -29.52 -2.28 -26.64
C ASN A 584 -28.35 -3.27 -26.84
N GLY A 585 -27.19 -2.98 -26.23
CA GLY A 585 -25.95 -3.73 -26.37
C GLY A 585 -25.51 -4.45 -25.09
N ASP A 586 -24.60 -5.41 -25.23
CA ASP A 586 -24.00 -6.10 -24.08
C ASP A 586 -22.95 -5.22 -23.41
N ILE A 587 -23.16 -4.89 -22.13
CA ILE A 587 -22.23 -4.11 -21.29
C ILE A 587 -20.82 -4.71 -21.23
N TRP A 588 -20.69 -6.03 -21.42
CA TRP A 588 -19.40 -6.73 -21.41
C TRP A 588 -18.67 -6.70 -22.75
N SER A 589 -19.31 -6.22 -23.81
CA SER A 589 -18.75 -6.26 -25.15
C SER A 589 -17.67 -5.18 -25.37
N ALA A 590 -16.67 -5.52 -26.17
CA ALA A 590 -15.63 -4.58 -26.58
C ALA A 590 -16.21 -3.40 -27.36
N GLU A 591 -17.23 -3.64 -28.19
CA GLU A 591 -17.87 -2.60 -28.99
C GLU A 591 -18.54 -1.54 -28.11
N VAL A 592 -19.40 -1.94 -27.17
CA VAL A 592 -20.13 -1.01 -26.29
C VAL A 592 -19.16 -0.20 -25.44
N GLN A 593 -18.17 -0.87 -24.81
CA GLN A 593 -17.21 -0.17 -23.96
C GLN A 593 -16.30 0.78 -24.78
N THR A 594 -15.92 0.42 -26.01
CA THR A 594 -15.12 1.32 -26.86
C THR A 594 -15.92 2.54 -27.29
N LYS A 595 -17.20 2.39 -27.67
CA LYS A 595 -18.06 3.53 -27.98
C LYS A 595 -18.30 4.42 -26.75
N PHE A 596 -18.52 3.80 -25.58
CA PHE A 596 -18.68 4.54 -24.33
C PHE A 596 -17.47 5.44 -24.04
N LEU A 597 -16.25 4.90 -24.17
CA LEU A 597 -14.99 5.64 -24.00
C LEU A 597 -14.91 6.90 -24.88
N LEU A 598 -15.43 6.83 -26.10
CA LEU A 598 -15.32 7.89 -27.09
C LEU A 598 -16.45 8.92 -26.98
N GLU A 599 -17.65 8.47 -26.63
CA GLU A 599 -18.89 9.24 -26.80
C GLU A 599 -19.55 9.65 -25.48
N ALA A 600 -19.47 8.82 -24.43
CA ALA A 600 -20.36 8.94 -23.26
C ALA A 600 -19.67 8.91 -21.89
N ASP A 601 -18.38 8.58 -21.82
CA ASP A 601 -17.60 8.69 -20.58
C ASP A 601 -17.48 10.16 -20.11
N ASP A 602 -16.99 10.36 -18.89
CA ASP A 602 -16.76 11.68 -18.28
C ASP A 602 -16.02 12.63 -19.25
N PRO A 603 -16.53 13.85 -19.51
CA PRO A 603 -15.93 14.77 -20.48
C PRO A 603 -14.43 15.02 -20.29
N ILE A 604 -13.97 15.17 -19.04
CA ILE A 604 -12.55 15.42 -18.75
C ILE A 604 -11.72 14.20 -19.14
N ARG A 605 -12.16 12.99 -18.76
CA ARG A 605 -11.49 11.75 -19.15
C ARG A 605 -11.58 11.48 -20.66
N ARG A 606 -12.66 11.85 -21.34
CA ARG A 606 -12.75 11.74 -22.81
C ARG A 606 -11.74 12.63 -23.52
N GLU A 607 -11.61 13.88 -23.10
CA GLU A 607 -10.61 14.79 -23.65
C GLU A 607 -9.18 14.30 -23.36
N ALA A 608 -8.93 13.82 -22.15
CA ALA A 608 -7.66 13.19 -21.81
C ALA A 608 -7.37 11.97 -22.70
N PHE A 609 -8.34 11.06 -22.85
CA PHE A 609 -8.20 9.87 -23.69
C PHE A 609 -7.87 10.26 -25.14
N LYS A 610 -8.65 11.16 -25.75
CA LYS A 610 -8.44 11.63 -27.12
C LYS A 610 -7.06 12.28 -27.29
N ARG A 611 -6.67 13.18 -26.38
CA ARG A 611 -5.36 13.83 -26.41
C ARG A 611 -4.20 12.82 -26.33
N ILE A 612 -4.35 11.79 -25.49
CA ILE A 612 -3.31 10.76 -25.30
C ILE A 612 -3.21 9.87 -26.54
N VAL A 613 -4.32 9.34 -27.05
CA VAL A 613 -4.29 8.41 -28.19
C VAL A 613 -3.85 9.07 -29.49
N THR A 614 -3.92 10.41 -29.60
CA THR A 614 -3.50 11.18 -30.79
C THR A 614 -2.12 11.82 -30.65
N SER A 615 -1.48 11.71 -29.48
CA SER A 615 -0.18 12.34 -29.22
C SER A 615 0.99 11.56 -29.83
N THR A 616 2.04 12.29 -30.18
CA THR A 616 3.33 11.75 -30.66
C THR A 616 4.42 11.77 -29.60
N ALA A 617 4.09 12.06 -28.34
CA ALA A 617 5.03 11.99 -27.22
C ALA A 617 5.50 10.55 -26.97
N SER A 618 6.54 10.38 -26.12
CA SER A 618 7.03 9.04 -25.81
C SER A 618 5.96 8.22 -25.08
N VAL A 619 5.98 6.90 -25.30
CA VAL A 619 4.99 5.98 -24.70
C VAL A 619 5.03 6.01 -23.17
N GLU A 620 6.19 6.29 -22.57
CA GLU A 620 6.35 6.42 -21.12
C GLU A 620 5.67 7.68 -20.57
N ALA A 621 5.81 8.81 -21.26
CA ALA A 621 5.15 10.06 -20.89
C ALA A 621 3.63 9.94 -21.06
N LEU A 622 3.18 9.28 -22.12
CA LEU A 622 1.76 9.03 -22.37
C LEU A 622 1.15 8.04 -21.38
N ALA A 623 1.89 7.02 -20.94
CA ALA A 623 1.43 6.09 -19.92
C ALA A 623 1.27 6.78 -18.55
N GLU A 624 2.18 7.70 -18.21
CA GLU A 624 2.06 8.54 -17.01
C GLU A 624 0.87 9.50 -17.11
N ASP A 625 0.70 10.15 -18.26
CA ASP A 625 -0.43 11.04 -18.52
C ASP A 625 -1.76 10.28 -18.44
N PHE A 626 -1.84 9.07 -19.02
CA PHE A 626 -3.00 8.21 -18.89
C PHE A 626 -3.28 7.79 -17.45
N LEU A 627 -2.24 7.48 -16.66
CA LEU A 627 -2.38 7.19 -15.24
C LEU A 627 -2.94 8.37 -14.45
N ASN A 628 -2.46 9.57 -14.74
CA ASN A 628 -2.80 10.78 -14.00
C ASN A 628 -4.17 11.34 -14.41
N ALA A 629 -4.39 11.52 -15.72
CA ALA A 629 -5.54 12.22 -16.25
C ALA A 629 -6.74 11.31 -16.53
N TRP A 630 -6.50 10.04 -16.89
CA TRP A 630 -7.58 9.10 -17.23
C TRP A 630 -7.86 8.06 -16.16
N LEU A 631 -6.86 7.44 -15.54
CA LEU A 631 -7.09 6.48 -14.45
C LEU A 631 -7.38 7.23 -13.13
N GLY A 632 -6.65 8.32 -12.88
CA GLY A 632 -6.83 9.17 -11.71
C GLY A 632 -6.12 8.67 -10.47
N VAL A 633 -5.06 7.86 -10.63
CA VAL A 633 -4.27 7.29 -9.53
C VAL A 633 -2.76 7.57 -9.73
N PRO A 634 -2.32 8.84 -9.62
CA PRO A 634 -0.95 9.24 -9.93
C PRO A 634 0.10 8.45 -9.16
N GLY A 635 1.21 8.09 -9.82
CA GLY A 635 2.32 7.35 -9.22
C GLY A 635 2.04 5.87 -8.90
N ASN A 636 0.80 5.40 -9.04
CA ASN A 636 0.46 4.00 -8.78
C ASN A 636 1.02 3.05 -9.85
N LYS A 637 2.00 2.23 -9.47
CA LYS A 637 2.64 1.23 -10.34
C LYS A 637 3.17 1.82 -11.66
N LEU A 638 3.69 3.05 -11.63
CA LEU A 638 4.02 3.81 -12.84
C LEU A 638 5.01 3.06 -13.75
N LEU A 639 6.11 2.52 -13.18
CA LEU A 639 7.12 1.81 -13.97
C LEU A 639 6.55 0.53 -14.61
N GLU A 640 5.65 -0.18 -13.92
CA GLU A 640 4.98 -1.38 -14.44
C GLU A 640 4.12 -1.02 -15.66
N ARG A 641 3.34 0.06 -15.56
CA ARG A 641 2.48 0.56 -16.65
C ARG A 641 3.28 1.09 -17.84
N GLN A 642 4.35 1.85 -17.61
CA GLN A 642 5.26 2.31 -18.66
C GLN A 642 5.93 1.13 -19.37
N THR A 643 6.31 0.09 -18.63
CA THR A 643 6.93 -1.10 -19.23
C THR A 643 5.93 -1.96 -19.98
N ALA A 644 4.70 -2.12 -19.48
CA ALA A 644 3.61 -2.75 -20.22
C ALA A 644 3.32 -1.98 -21.52
N ALA A 645 3.26 -0.65 -21.45
CA ALA A 645 3.03 0.20 -22.61
C ALA A 645 4.13 0.05 -23.67
N ARG A 646 5.42 0.00 -23.29
CA ARG A 646 6.52 -0.31 -24.22
C ARG A 646 6.34 -1.66 -24.91
N GLN A 647 5.97 -2.69 -24.16
CA GLN A 647 5.75 -4.04 -24.72
C GLN A 647 4.55 -4.07 -25.67
N TRP A 648 3.46 -3.37 -25.33
CA TRP A 648 2.30 -3.21 -26.23
C TRP A 648 2.64 -2.38 -27.47
N LEU A 649 3.48 -1.35 -27.37
CA LEU A 649 3.94 -0.58 -28.51
C LEU A 649 4.69 -1.44 -29.51
N ASN A 650 5.61 -2.28 -29.01
CA ASN A 650 6.32 -3.24 -29.84
C ASN A 650 5.34 -4.21 -30.52
N PHE A 651 4.33 -4.69 -29.77
CA PHE A 651 3.29 -5.56 -30.31
C PHE A 651 2.45 -4.88 -31.42
N LEU A 652 2.11 -3.60 -31.29
CA LEU A 652 1.31 -2.85 -32.27
C LEU A 652 2.12 -2.44 -33.52
N LYS A 653 3.38 -2.03 -33.35
CA LYS A 653 4.26 -1.60 -34.45
C LYS A 653 4.66 -2.72 -35.39
N ASN A 654 4.63 -3.96 -34.91
CA ASN A 654 4.82 -5.14 -35.74
C ASN A 654 3.56 -5.35 -36.62
N LYS A 655 3.37 -4.50 -37.64
CA LYS A 655 2.22 -4.42 -38.57
C LYS A 655 2.19 -5.46 -39.70
N GLY A 656 3.00 -6.52 -39.60
CA GLY A 656 2.71 -7.75 -40.35
C GLY A 656 1.63 -8.51 -39.61
N GLY A 657 0.78 -9.24 -40.31
CA GLY A 657 0.00 -10.33 -39.73
C GLY A 657 0.94 -11.40 -39.17
N GLY A 658 1.66 -11.09 -38.09
CA GLY A 658 2.35 -12.05 -37.26
C GLY A 658 1.25 -12.80 -36.54
N SER A 659 0.85 -13.90 -37.15
CA SER A 659 0.52 -15.12 -36.43
C SER A 659 1.47 -15.22 -35.25
N THR A 660 0.93 -14.81 -34.11
CA THR A 660 0.99 -15.58 -32.89
C THR A 660 2.08 -16.65 -32.83
N GLY A 661 2.93 -16.58 -31.80
CA GLY A 661 3.45 -17.78 -31.16
C GLY A 661 2.36 -18.66 -30.51
N VAL A 662 1.12 -18.62 -31.03
CA VAL A 662 0.03 -19.53 -30.67
C VAL A 662 0.30 -20.79 -31.44
N SER A 663 0.69 -21.81 -30.71
CA SER A 663 0.67 -23.18 -31.17
C SER A 663 -0.73 -23.55 -31.64
N SER A 664 -0.86 -23.95 -32.91
CA SER A 664 -2.03 -24.70 -33.37
C SER A 664 -1.73 -26.19 -33.28
N GLN A 665 -2.67 -27.00 -32.81
CA GLN A 665 -2.54 -28.47 -32.83
C GLN A 665 -2.66 -29.05 -34.24
N GLN A 666 -3.22 -28.27 -35.18
CA GLN A 666 -3.37 -28.65 -36.59
C GLN A 666 -2.53 -27.75 -37.48
N VAL A 667 -2.07 -28.29 -38.60
CA VAL A 667 -1.35 -27.52 -39.63
C VAL A 667 -2.26 -26.40 -40.11
N PRO A 668 -1.81 -25.13 -40.15
CA PRO A 668 -2.65 -24.06 -40.66
C PRO A 668 -3.02 -24.33 -42.13
N ALA A 669 -4.30 -24.17 -42.46
CA ALA A 669 -4.86 -24.60 -43.75
C ALA A 669 -4.12 -23.99 -44.96
N GLU A 670 -3.61 -22.77 -44.81
CA GLU A 670 -2.86 -22.04 -45.84
C GLU A 670 -1.50 -22.64 -46.22
N TYR A 671 -0.96 -23.58 -45.42
CA TYR A 671 0.33 -24.25 -45.67
C TYR A 671 0.21 -25.71 -46.08
N LYS A 672 -0.98 -26.31 -45.99
CA LYS A 672 -1.18 -27.76 -46.18
C LYS A 672 -0.59 -28.28 -47.50
N ASP A 673 -0.72 -27.50 -48.56
CA ASP A 673 -0.26 -27.86 -49.91
C ASP A 673 1.07 -27.17 -50.30
N LYS A 674 1.75 -26.52 -49.35
CA LYS A 674 2.99 -25.75 -49.58
C LYS A 674 4.23 -26.38 -48.95
N LEU A 675 4.08 -27.44 -48.14
CA LEU A 675 5.19 -28.04 -47.41
C LEU A 675 6.12 -28.82 -48.35
N PRO A 676 7.40 -28.42 -48.52
CA PRO A 676 8.33 -29.07 -49.43
C PRO A 676 8.66 -30.52 -49.05
N TYR A 677 8.49 -30.88 -47.78
CA TYR A 677 8.79 -32.21 -47.25
C TYR A 677 7.54 -32.98 -46.78
N GLY A 678 6.35 -32.54 -47.20
CA GLY A 678 5.07 -33.11 -46.76
C GLY A 678 4.81 -32.95 -45.26
N LEU A 679 3.78 -33.59 -44.73
CA LEU A 679 3.45 -33.55 -43.30
C LEU A 679 4.33 -34.50 -42.47
N PRO A 680 4.54 -34.23 -41.17
CA PRO A 680 5.09 -35.21 -40.23
C PRO A 680 4.27 -36.51 -40.26
N THR A 681 4.93 -37.65 -40.41
CA THR A 681 4.26 -38.96 -40.43
C THR A 681 3.95 -39.44 -39.02
N ASP A 682 3.00 -40.37 -38.89
CA ASP A 682 2.71 -41.08 -37.64
C ASP A 682 3.98 -41.68 -37.01
N GLN A 683 4.90 -42.20 -37.84
CA GLN A 683 6.18 -42.73 -37.38
C GLN A 683 7.05 -41.66 -36.69
N ALA A 684 6.95 -40.39 -37.09
CA ALA A 684 7.73 -39.31 -36.51
C ALA A 684 7.12 -38.70 -35.23
N ILE A 685 5.82 -38.90 -34.99
CA ILE A 685 5.07 -38.15 -33.96
C ILE A 685 4.37 -39.01 -32.89
N LEU A 686 4.03 -40.28 -33.16
CA LEU A 686 3.25 -41.09 -32.22
C LEU A 686 4.12 -41.74 -31.13
N GLU A 687 3.53 -41.92 -29.96
CA GLU A 687 4.13 -42.68 -28.87
C GLU A 687 4.36 -44.16 -29.25
N GLY A 688 5.53 -44.69 -28.92
CA GLY A 688 5.94 -46.05 -29.31
C GLY A 688 6.45 -46.19 -30.74
N GLN A 689 6.41 -45.12 -31.53
CA GLN A 689 7.05 -45.03 -32.85
C GLN A 689 8.41 -44.33 -32.75
N GLY A 690 9.06 -44.09 -33.90
CA GLY A 690 10.29 -43.33 -34.01
C GLY A 690 11.22 -43.86 -35.10
N TYR A 691 12.37 -43.21 -35.23
CA TYR A 691 13.43 -43.64 -36.12
C TYR A 691 14.61 -44.22 -35.34
N PRO A 692 15.27 -45.28 -35.87
CA PRO A 692 16.41 -45.90 -35.20
C PRO A 692 17.55 -44.91 -35.03
N GLY A 693 18.28 -45.01 -33.91
CA GLY A 693 19.40 -44.13 -33.59
C GLY A 693 19.04 -42.85 -32.84
N ASN A 694 17.75 -42.57 -32.61
CA ASN A 694 17.31 -41.43 -31.81
C ASN A 694 17.62 -41.65 -30.31
N ALA A 695 18.55 -40.87 -29.75
CA ALA A 695 18.95 -40.97 -28.34
C ALA A 695 18.28 -39.92 -27.43
N TYR A 696 17.36 -39.10 -27.96
CA TYR A 696 16.67 -38.09 -27.18
C TYR A 696 15.47 -38.66 -26.42
N THR A 697 15.10 -38.01 -25.31
CA THR A 697 13.94 -38.40 -24.50
C THR A 697 12.66 -38.37 -25.32
N LEU A 698 11.92 -39.48 -25.31
CA LEU A 698 10.70 -39.65 -26.10
C LEU A 698 9.68 -38.54 -25.85
N GLY A 699 9.01 -38.09 -26.91
CA GLY A 699 7.96 -37.09 -26.81
C GLY A 699 8.44 -35.65 -26.59
N ASN A 700 9.75 -35.38 -26.56
CA ASN A 700 10.33 -34.04 -26.47
C ASN A 700 10.57 -33.38 -27.84
N CYS A 701 10.78 -32.06 -27.83
CA CYS A 701 11.14 -31.27 -29.02
C CYS A 701 12.37 -31.82 -29.77
N THR A 702 13.44 -32.19 -29.05
CA THR A 702 14.66 -32.75 -29.64
C THR A 702 14.44 -34.12 -30.27
N TRP A 703 13.62 -34.96 -29.64
CA TRP A 703 13.23 -36.26 -30.17
C TRP A 703 12.42 -36.13 -31.45
N TYR A 704 11.43 -35.23 -31.47
CA TYR A 704 10.63 -34.95 -32.66
C TYR A 704 11.47 -34.43 -33.82
N VAL A 705 12.33 -33.43 -33.60
CA VAL A 705 13.14 -32.84 -34.67
C VAL A 705 14.11 -33.87 -35.25
N TYR A 706 14.71 -34.74 -34.41
CA TYR A 706 15.51 -35.87 -34.91
C TYR A 706 14.69 -36.77 -35.84
N ASN A 707 13.49 -37.18 -35.41
CA ASN A 707 12.61 -38.01 -36.24
C ASN A 707 12.19 -37.29 -37.53
N ARG A 708 11.96 -35.97 -37.47
CA ARG A 708 11.56 -35.18 -38.64
C ARG A 708 12.68 -35.10 -39.68
N PHE A 709 13.93 -34.96 -39.25
CA PHE A 709 15.09 -35.09 -40.14
C PHE A 709 15.20 -36.49 -40.75
N ALA A 710 15.07 -37.53 -39.92
CA ALA A 710 15.14 -38.91 -40.40
C ALA A 710 14.02 -39.23 -41.41
N GLN A 711 12.81 -38.71 -41.18
CA GLN A 711 11.67 -38.85 -42.10
C GLN A 711 11.99 -38.27 -43.49
N ILE A 712 12.72 -37.17 -43.57
CA ILE A 712 13.11 -36.54 -44.84
C ILE A 712 14.43 -37.10 -45.40
N GLY A 713 14.93 -38.20 -44.83
CA GLY A 713 16.13 -38.89 -45.29
C GLY A 713 17.46 -38.27 -44.82
N ILE A 714 17.43 -37.37 -43.85
CA ILE A 714 18.63 -36.70 -43.31
C ILE A 714 18.98 -37.29 -41.95
N GLY A 715 20.19 -37.86 -41.84
CA GLY A 715 20.73 -38.31 -40.57
C GLY A 715 21.34 -37.16 -39.77
N ILE A 716 21.06 -37.08 -38.48
CA ILE A 716 21.71 -36.12 -37.57
C ILE A 716 22.38 -36.84 -36.40
N TYR A 717 23.45 -36.25 -35.88
CA TYR A 717 24.13 -36.67 -34.66
C TYR A 717 23.15 -36.77 -33.48
N PRO A 718 23.07 -37.91 -32.78
CA PRO A 718 22.04 -38.16 -31.78
C PRO A 718 22.31 -37.54 -30.40
N TYR A 719 23.45 -36.87 -30.18
CA TYR A 719 23.87 -36.34 -28.88
C TYR A 719 24.23 -34.84 -28.89
N LEU A 720 23.38 -33.99 -29.46
CA LEU A 720 23.58 -32.52 -29.50
C LEU A 720 23.22 -31.81 -28.18
N GLY A 721 22.61 -32.53 -27.22
CA GLY A 721 22.21 -32.01 -25.92
C GLY A 721 20.81 -31.38 -25.90
N ASN A 722 20.58 -30.48 -24.94
CA ASN A 722 19.35 -29.70 -24.81
C ASN A 722 19.17 -28.74 -25.98
N ALA A 723 17.95 -28.27 -26.21
CA ALA A 723 17.63 -27.43 -27.37
C ALA A 723 18.53 -26.19 -27.49
N ASN A 724 18.80 -25.48 -26.38
CA ASN A 724 19.69 -24.33 -26.36
C ASN A 724 21.18 -24.65 -26.65
N GLN A 725 21.58 -25.92 -26.67
CA GLN A 725 22.95 -26.36 -26.97
C GLN A 725 23.13 -26.74 -28.44
N TRP A 726 22.05 -26.87 -29.22
CA TRP A 726 22.12 -27.36 -30.60
C TRP A 726 22.90 -26.45 -31.55
N VAL A 727 23.01 -25.15 -31.25
CA VAL A 727 23.85 -24.22 -32.02
C VAL A 727 25.32 -24.60 -31.88
N ASP A 728 25.85 -24.61 -30.65
CA ASP A 728 27.26 -24.89 -30.38
C ASP A 728 27.62 -26.34 -30.71
N SER A 729 26.78 -27.29 -30.28
CA SER A 729 26.98 -28.72 -30.57
C SER A 729 26.87 -29.02 -32.06
N GLY A 730 25.91 -28.41 -32.75
CA GLY A 730 25.74 -28.58 -34.20
C GLY A 730 26.92 -28.02 -34.98
N GLN A 731 27.41 -26.83 -34.59
CA GLN A 731 28.62 -26.26 -35.17
C GLN A 731 29.83 -27.17 -34.98
N ALA A 732 29.99 -27.79 -33.80
CA ALA A 732 31.04 -28.76 -33.54
C ALA A 732 30.93 -30.03 -34.39
N GLN A 733 29.72 -30.41 -34.82
CA GLN A 733 29.47 -31.50 -35.78
C GLN A 733 29.59 -31.04 -37.25
N GLY A 734 29.98 -29.79 -37.50
CA GLY A 734 30.17 -29.24 -38.85
C GLY A 734 28.89 -28.78 -39.53
N TYR A 735 27.77 -28.66 -38.80
CA TYR A 735 26.51 -28.16 -39.33
C TYR A 735 26.58 -26.66 -39.64
N GLU A 736 25.73 -26.22 -40.56
CA GLU A 736 25.57 -24.81 -40.88
C GLU A 736 24.66 -24.14 -39.83
N ILE A 737 25.13 -23.04 -39.25
CA ILE A 737 24.38 -22.20 -38.33
C ILE A 737 24.04 -20.89 -39.02
N SER A 738 22.75 -20.54 -39.05
CA SER A 738 22.26 -19.31 -39.68
C SER A 738 21.25 -18.61 -38.80
N THR A 739 21.06 -17.31 -39.01
CA THR A 739 19.93 -16.52 -38.48
C THR A 739 18.82 -16.33 -39.51
N THR A 740 19.02 -16.85 -40.73
CA THR A 740 18.06 -16.79 -41.83
C THR A 740 17.30 -18.11 -41.93
N PRO A 741 15.96 -18.09 -41.96
CA PRO A 741 15.15 -19.30 -42.01
C PRO A 741 15.35 -20.05 -43.33
N LYS A 742 15.43 -21.37 -43.24
CA LYS A 742 15.56 -22.27 -44.40
C LYS A 742 14.68 -23.50 -44.16
N PRO A 743 13.77 -23.87 -45.08
CA PRO A 743 13.01 -25.11 -44.95
C PRO A 743 13.96 -26.30 -44.82
N GLY A 744 13.66 -27.22 -43.92
CA GLY A 744 14.52 -28.38 -43.67
C GLY A 744 15.65 -28.12 -42.66
N SER A 745 15.57 -27.04 -41.87
CA SER A 745 16.51 -26.76 -40.78
C SER A 745 15.85 -26.95 -39.40
N ALA A 746 16.65 -27.23 -38.38
CA ALA A 746 16.19 -27.16 -37.00
C ALA A 746 16.09 -25.68 -36.59
N VAL A 747 15.00 -25.29 -35.98
CA VAL A 747 14.81 -23.95 -35.41
C VAL A 747 15.13 -24.02 -33.93
N VAL A 748 16.24 -23.43 -33.53
CA VAL A 748 16.70 -23.35 -32.14
C VAL A 748 16.21 -22.05 -31.52
N PHE A 749 15.44 -22.18 -30.45
CA PHE A 749 15.04 -21.07 -29.59
C PHE A 749 15.92 -21.06 -28.35
N MET A 750 16.69 -19.98 -28.20
CA MET A 750 17.48 -19.77 -26.98
C MET A 750 16.56 -19.56 -25.77
N ASN A 751 17.15 -19.63 -24.58
CA ASN A 751 16.45 -19.53 -23.30
C ASN A 751 15.48 -18.33 -23.25
N GLY A 752 14.19 -18.60 -23.03
CA GLY A 752 13.14 -17.58 -22.91
C GLY A 752 12.67 -16.93 -24.21
N VAL A 753 13.22 -17.33 -25.37
CA VAL A 753 12.86 -16.75 -26.67
C VAL A 753 11.62 -17.44 -27.24
N ALA A 754 10.66 -16.65 -27.72
CA ALA A 754 9.43 -17.15 -28.35
C ALA A 754 8.70 -18.25 -27.53
N GLY A 755 8.59 -18.07 -26.20
CA GLY A 755 7.93 -19.05 -25.32
C GLY A 755 8.76 -20.29 -24.98
N ALA A 756 10.04 -20.33 -25.36
CA ALA A 756 10.95 -21.41 -25.00
C ALA A 756 11.27 -21.46 -23.49
N SER A 757 11.66 -22.64 -23.01
CA SER A 757 12.08 -22.83 -21.61
C SER A 757 13.22 -21.86 -21.26
N PRO A 758 13.17 -21.16 -20.12
CA PRO A 758 14.26 -20.30 -19.66
C PRO A 758 15.50 -21.10 -19.22
N ILE A 759 15.42 -22.42 -19.11
CA ILE A 759 16.53 -23.30 -18.69
C ILE A 759 17.08 -24.10 -19.88
N TYR A 760 16.20 -24.69 -20.70
CA TYR A 760 16.59 -25.68 -21.72
C TYR A 760 16.47 -25.18 -23.17
N GLY A 761 15.90 -23.99 -23.40
CA GLY A 761 15.51 -23.55 -24.73
C GLY A 761 14.33 -24.34 -25.31
N HIS A 762 14.12 -24.24 -26.63
CA HIS A 762 13.14 -25.04 -27.36
C HIS A 762 13.62 -25.31 -28.80
N LEU A 763 13.05 -26.33 -29.44
CA LEU A 763 13.45 -26.76 -30.77
C LEU A 763 12.22 -27.04 -31.64
N GLY A 764 12.24 -26.53 -32.86
CA GLY A 764 11.26 -26.86 -33.90
C GLY A 764 11.95 -27.30 -35.19
N PHE A 765 11.16 -27.65 -36.19
CA PHE A 765 11.61 -27.92 -37.55
C PHE A 765 11.02 -26.87 -38.49
N CYS A 766 11.85 -26.25 -39.32
CA CYS A 766 11.40 -25.24 -40.28
C CYS A 766 10.73 -25.93 -41.47
N GLU A 767 9.42 -25.79 -41.55
CA GLU A 767 8.58 -26.46 -42.55
C GLU A 767 8.47 -25.64 -43.82
N TYR A 768 8.34 -24.31 -43.71
CA TYR A 768 8.17 -23.43 -44.87
C TYR A 768 8.67 -22.02 -44.57
N VAL A 769 9.14 -21.29 -45.60
CA VAL A 769 9.52 -19.87 -45.49
C VAL A 769 8.70 -19.07 -46.48
N ASN A 770 7.96 -18.09 -45.96
CA ASN A 770 7.14 -17.17 -46.73
C ASN A 770 8.00 -16.14 -47.46
N SER A 771 7.40 -15.54 -48.50
CA SER A 771 8.03 -14.48 -49.29
C SER A 771 8.38 -13.23 -48.50
N ASP A 772 7.71 -13.00 -47.36
CA ASP A 772 7.95 -11.87 -46.45
C ASP A 772 9.06 -12.17 -45.42
N GLY A 773 9.68 -13.35 -45.48
CA GLY A 773 10.72 -13.79 -44.57
C GLY A 773 10.20 -14.42 -43.28
N SER A 774 8.89 -14.45 -43.03
CA SER A 774 8.31 -15.27 -41.96
C SER A 774 8.41 -16.75 -42.30
N PHE A 775 8.34 -17.64 -41.31
CA PHE A 775 8.53 -19.07 -41.50
C PHE A 775 7.58 -19.89 -40.62
N LEU A 776 7.07 -20.98 -41.18
CA LEU A 776 6.28 -21.98 -40.47
C LEU A 776 7.21 -23.00 -39.82
N ILE A 777 6.90 -23.35 -38.58
CA ILE A 777 7.51 -24.49 -37.88
C ILE A 777 6.48 -25.52 -37.49
N SER A 778 6.95 -26.76 -37.39
CA SER A 778 6.36 -27.84 -36.63
C SER A 778 7.24 -28.12 -35.41
N GLU A 779 6.64 -28.43 -34.26
CA GLU A 779 7.38 -28.72 -33.03
C GLU A 779 6.56 -29.64 -32.11
N MET A 780 7.24 -30.20 -31.11
CA MET A 780 6.63 -31.09 -30.12
C MET A 780 6.99 -30.65 -28.72
N ASN A 781 6.11 -30.93 -27.75
CA ASN A 781 6.32 -30.59 -26.35
C ASN A 781 6.38 -29.08 -26.06
N PHE A 782 5.84 -28.27 -26.97
CA PHE A 782 5.48 -26.90 -26.64
C PHE A 782 4.17 -26.85 -25.85
N ALA A 783 3.23 -27.75 -26.13
CA ALA A 783 1.95 -27.90 -25.43
C ALA A 783 1.88 -29.11 -24.47
N GLY A 784 2.95 -29.92 -24.39
CA GLY A 784 3.02 -31.15 -23.60
C GLY A 784 3.63 -32.33 -24.38
N LEU A 785 4.09 -33.37 -23.68
CA LEU A 785 4.76 -34.53 -24.29
C LEU A 785 3.90 -35.17 -25.39
N TYR A 786 4.52 -35.50 -26.53
CA TYR A 786 3.86 -36.04 -27.73
C TYR A 786 2.80 -35.14 -28.38
N LEU A 787 2.59 -33.92 -27.88
CA LEU A 787 1.67 -32.98 -28.50
C LEU A 787 2.40 -32.16 -29.56
N MET A 788 1.93 -32.29 -30.79
CA MET A 788 2.38 -31.53 -31.93
C MET A 788 1.76 -30.13 -31.94
N THR A 789 2.59 -29.14 -32.26
CA THR A 789 2.15 -27.77 -32.47
C THR A 789 2.80 -27.15 -33.70
N TRP A 790 2.11 -26.16 -34.26
CA TRP A 790 2.54 -25.40 -35.42
C TRP A 790 2.54 -23.92 -35.09
N ARG A 791 3.60 -23.20 -35.48
CA ARG A 791 3.71 -21.75 -35.30
C ARG A 791 4.27 -21.11 -36.56
N THR A 792 3.75 -19.94 -36.92
CA THR A 792 4.40 -19.09 -37.92
C THR A 792 5.13 -17.99 -37.17
N LEU A 793 6.39 -17.77 -37.49
CA LEU A 793 7.28 -16.89 -36.75
C LEU A 793 8.04 -15.98 -37.72
N THR A 794 8.58 -14.89 -37.22
CA THR A 794 9.51 -14.04 -37.95
C THR A 794 10.91 -14.18 -37.36
N PRO A 795 11.98 -14.04 -38.16
CA PRO A 795 13.34 -14.07 -37.64
C PRO A 795 13.51 -12.98 -36.57
N GLN A 796 14.01 -13.37 -35.40
CA GLN A 796 14.31 -12.45 -34.30
C GLN A 796 15.55 -12.91 -33.55
N LEU A 797 16.13 -12.01 -32.74
CA LEU A 797 17.32 -12.30 -31.96
C LEU A 797 17.08 -13.49 -31.03
N GLY A 798 18.02 -14.44 -31.02
CA GLY A 798 17.93 -15.65 -30.22
C GLY A 798 17.13 -16.80 -30.88
N ILE A 799 16.76 -16.66 -32.15
CA ILE A 799 16.38 -17.78 -33.02
C ILE A 799 17.53 -18.09 -33.98
N TYR A 800 17.93 -19.35 -34.03
CA TYR A 800 18.95 -19.84 -34.95
C TYR A 800 18.42 -21.02 -35.76
N PHE A 801 18.95 -21.19 -36.96
CA PHE A 801 18.63 -22.27 -37.87
C PHE A 801 19.86 -23.15 -38.02
N VAL A 802 19.73 -24.41 -37.63
CA VAL A 802 20.80 -25.41 -37.67
C VAL A 802 20.50 -26.39 -38.79
N THR A 803 21.34 -26.41 -39.82
CA THR A 803 21.18 -27.26 -41.01
C THR A 803 22.29 -28.29 -41.06
N PRO A 804 21.97 -29.60 -40.94
CA PRO A 804 22.93 -30.68 -41.17
C PRO A 804 23.48 -30.61 -42.61
N LYS A 805 24.75 -30.98 -42.79
CA LYS A 805 25.39 -31.01 -44.11
C LYS A 805 25.22 -32.34 -44.82
#